data_AF-A0A931WHB3-F1
#
_entry.id   AF-A0A931WHB3-F1
#
_cell.length_a   1.000
_cell.length_b   1.000
_cell.length_c   1.000
_cell.angle_alpha   90.00
_cell.angle_beta   90.00
_cell.angle_gamma   90.00
#
_symmetry.space_group_name_H-M   'P 1'
#
loop_
_entity.id
_entity.type
_entity.pdbx_description
1 polymer ?
#
loop_
_entity_poly.entity_id
_entity_poly.type
_entity_poly.pdbx_seq_one_letter_code
_entity_poly.pdbx_strand_id
1 'polypeptide(L)'
;MVRKLIAWYRKNKRDLPWRKTRDPYRIMVSEFMLVQTTVATVVKRYELFLKEFPTIQTLAEAPLWKVKKAWTGLGYNSRAVNLHRAAQEIVRQGNFPANPEDLKTLPGFGPYLANAVSSIAFEAPAPVLDTNVRRVILRLLNTEDPGTLDAMLVESRALPSEFNQAMMELGALICRAREPRCHACPVRAFCATEGVHPVEQKPAASQKLELFIRVHQDKTGRVLLERRGPGEKFLKNTWGLPATVIDRCPPGNGLKTLTHAIMRWRIHAHVDHAQSDGLKTTDANKKWVPEKQLGRYLFSSLWWKALTGSILLALAGCASPKVKDQPATQKLAVEIPVPEEPAPAAAKPKETMTVVAAGDVLLASMSPEPPSLPPHDGRGLYDEVKPYLKGDIIFANLESAVTDNCSTEKCRKSANKKGKTANISPKGCYQFATPARYAKTMIEAGFNVVSINNNHSLDCGGQGYLDMVTTLNNIGLRYAGKKNEIAEFYVAGASAAVIAFGFTGGREFPSVLNIPEAVLSVANLKARFPIVIVSFHGGAEGLDAMRLPQGMEIFENTKRGDLRAFAHALVDAGAALVIGHGPHVPRAMELYKNRLIAYSLGNFQTYGKMNLADQRAYAPMLSVELHVRDGSFRGGRIVSFIQKEPGIPLFDPQVRAAKLIKELGRKDIANNLLEIAPDGGLKALEEPKKYIPPVKRVPIGATAKSKNNDFRMTLSARFQHYNRSPEHPRDRYDVMVQSPKSAGFRPDGTKAYVNSLEGFTTVAYDPVALKQLGTIRHCFDEKNAGLISSQKPFDYAFIVKPKSGDVDHFCGKPVEMAFSHEGRFLWVSYYRRDYDEFSQNPSAVAVIDTQTDAIVTVLPSGPIPKFITPSPDGRWMAFVHWGDNTVGFVDIRGADPSKFRLSHLVAVEKRLNLSDLETETNGEKIDRDSECGLCLRGAAFTKDSRHLLIGRLKGGGVAVIDVAKRRYIGTVWGMRPTPRHLVLHPDGKWLYTSSNVSGYISKLNVQEIIGNASGSHEVKPAAEVFAGSGARTIDLSPNGRWVFAAVNTDSKLVALNAENLTKVAEVPADSFPVGLAVSPDNAQVWVTSQGRELHGGNSVSVYRIETE
;
A
#
# COMPACT_ATOMS: atom_id res chain seq x y z
N MET A 1 28.69 33.02 -15.83
CA MET A 1 29.00 31.58 -15.98
C MET A 1 28.19 30.90 -17.11
N VAL A 2 26.84 30.89 -17.04
CA VAL A 2 25.93 30.20 -18.00
C VAL A 2 26.31 30.41 -19.47
N ARG A 3 26.55 31.67 -19.89
CA ARG A 3 26.96 31.99 -21.28
C ARG A 3 28.24 31.26 -21.73
N LYS A 4 29.27 31.17 -20.87
CA LYS A 4 30.52 30.46 -21.19
C LYS A 4 30.30 28.95 -21.30
N LEU A 5 29.46 28.39 -20.44
CA LEU A 5 29.09 26.97 -20.48
C LEU A 5 28.36 26.61 -21.78
N ILE A 6 27.34 27.40 -22.16
CA ILE A 6 26.56 27.18 -23.39
C ILE A 6 27.45 27.36 -24.63
N ALA A 7 28.28 28.41 -24.69
CA ALA A 7 29.21 28.61 -25.81
C ALA A 7 30.19 27.44 -25.98
N TRP A 8 30.72 26.92 -24.87
CA TRP A 8 31.55 25.72 -24.89
C TRP A 8 30.76 24.50 -25.35
N TYR A 9 29.54 24.28 -24.85
CA TYR A 9 28.71 23.15 -25.25
C TYR A 9 28.38 23.17 -26.74
N ARG A 10 28.02 24.33 -27.31
CA ARG A 10 27.75 24.45 -28.76
C ARG A 10 28.95 24.06 -29.62
N LYS A 11 30.18 24.39 -29.19
CA LYS A 11 31.41 24.03 -29.89
C LYS A 11 31.87 22.58 -29.65
N ASN A 12 31.57 22.00 -28.48
CA ASN A 12 32.19 20.75 -28.02
C ASN A 12 31.22 19.60 -27.75
N LYS A 13 29.90 19.78 -27.92
CA LYS A 13 28.92 18.71 -27.72
C LYS A 13 29.23 17.54 -28.64
N ARG A 14 29.22 16.32 -28.09
CA ARG A 14 29.32 15.11 -28.90
C ARG A 14 28.14 15.00 -29.84
N ASP A 15 28.42 14.55 -31.07
CA ASP A 15 27.41 14.22 -32.05
C ASP A 15 26.72 12.89 -31.66
N LEU A 16 25.52 12.99 -31.09
CA LEU A 16 24.75 11.84 -30.60
C LEU A 16 23.41 11.78 -31.33
N PRO A 17 22.91 10.58 -31.73
CA PRO A 17 21.68 10.46 -32.52
C PRO A 17 20.46 11.16 -31.91
N TRP A 18 20.27 11.04 -30.59
CA TRP A 18 19.16 11.66 -29.86
C TRP A 18 19.33 13.18 -29.65
N ARG A 19 20.48 13.77 -29.99
CA ARG A 19 20.66 15.24 -30.00
C ARG A 19 20.29 15.89 -31.33
N LYS A 20 19.98 15.10 -32.35
CA LYS A 20 19.57 15.56 -33.69
C LYS A 20 18.04 15.69 -33.83
N THR A 21 17.30 15.47 -32.74
CA THR A 21 15.84 15.48 -32.72
C THR A 21 15.31 16.14 -31.45
N ARG A 22 14.06 16.59 -31.51
CA ARG A 22 13.26 17.03 -30.36
C ARG A 22 12.01 16.17 -30.16
N ASP A 23 11.88 15.08 -30.92
CA ASP A 23 10.76 14.15 -30.80
C ASP A 23 10.73 13.52 -29.40
N PRO A 24 9.68 13.75 -28.60
CA PRO A 24 9.62 13.32 -27.21
C PRO A 24 9.68 11.80 -27.06
N TYR A 25 9.20 11.03 -28.04
CA TYR A 25 9.32 9.57 -28.03
C TYR A 25 10.79 9.15 -28.16
N ARG A 26 11.50 9.74 -29.12
CA ARG A 26 12.91 9.46 -29.38
C ARG A 26 13.81 9.90 -28.24
N ILE A 27 13.51 11.03 -27.60
CA ILE A 27 14.21 11.49 -26.39
C ILE A 27 13.91 10.58 -25.20
N MET A 28 12.65 10.19 -24.99
CA MET A 28 12.28 9.23 -23.94
C MET A 28 13.06 7.92 -24.09
N VAL A 29 13.12 7.36 -25.30
CA VAL A 29 13.87 6.12 -25.56
C VAL A 29 15.35 6.28 -25.21
N SER A 30 16.02 7.37 -25.63
CA SER A 30 17.43 7.58 -25.30
C SER A 30 17.65 7.73 -23.79
N GLU A 31 16.80 8.50 -23.11
CA GLU A 31 16.96 8.76 -21.69
C GLU A 31 16.71 7.48 -20.86
N PHE A 32 15.72 6.66 -21.20
CA PHE A 32 15.55 5.33 -20.58
C PHE A 32 16.78 4.45 -20.81
N MET A 33 17.39 4.49 -21.99
CA MET A 33 18.61 3.73 -22.27
C MET A 33 19.83 4.24 -21.51
N LEU A 34 19.95 5.56 -21.28
CA LEU A 34 21.11 6.19 -20.63
C LEU A 34 21.17 5.97 -19.11
N VAL A 35 20.06 5.59 -18.47
CA VAL A 35 20.05 5.24 -17.04
C VAL A 35 21.06 4.12 -16.74
N GLN A 36 22.14 4.44 -16.01
CA GLN A 36 23.20 3.50 -15.66
C GLN A 36 23.83 2.74 -16.85
N THR A 37 23.83 3.34 -18.05
CA THR A 37 24.43 2.74 -19.26
C THR A 37 25.31 3.76 -19.96
N THR A 38 26.48 3.34 -20.48
CA THR A 38 27.41 4.27 -21.12
C THR A 38 26.89 4.75 -22.48
N VAL A 39 27.15 6.01 -22.81
CA VAL A 39 26.77 6.63 -24.10
C VAL A 39 27.20 5.77 -25.29
N ALA A 40 28.44 5.25 -25.30
CA ALA A 40 28.95 4.40 -26.38
C ALA A 40 28.14 3.11 -26.59
N THR A 41 27.55 2.56 -25.52
CA THR A 41 26.68 1.38 -25.60
C THR A 41 25.32 1.76 -26.15
N VAL A 42 24.76 2.89 -25.69
CA VAL A 42 23.44 3.37 -26.11
C VAL A 42 23.44 3.74 -27.59
N VAL A 43 24.46 4.42 -28.11
CA VAL A 43 24.57 4.78 -29.54
C VAL A 43 24.36 3.57 -30.45
N LYS A 44 24.99 2.42 -30.13
CA LYS A 44 24.89 1.19 -30.92
C LYS A 44 23.49 0.55 -30.89
N ARG A 45 22.71 0.79 -29.83
CA ARG A 45 21.42 0.12 -29.60
C ARG A 45 20.23 0.99 -29.95
N TYR A 46 20.37 2.30 -29.80
CA TYR A 46 19.33 3.27 -30.03
C TYR A 46 18.76 3.18 -31.46
N GLU A 47 19.63 3.18 -32.47
CA GLU A 47 19.21 3.11 -33.87
C GLU A 47 18.55 1.77 -34.21
N LEU A 48 19.08 0.66 -33.70
CA LEU A 48 18.48 -0.67 -33.88
C LEU A 48 17.09 -0.75 -33.22
N PHE A 49 16.93 -0.14 -32.05
CA PHE A 49 15.66 -0.12 -31.33
C PHE A 49 14.62 0.73 -32.07
N LEU A 50 15.00 1.91 -32.56
CA LEU A 50 14.09 2.76 -33.34
C LEU A 50 13.81 2.22 -34.74
N LYS A 51 14.69 1.38 -35.30
CA LYS A 51 14.38 0.65 -36.53
C LYS A 51 13.27 -0.39 -36.30
N GLU A 52 13.28 -1.05 -35.15
CA GLU A 52 12.26 -2.04 -34.78
C GLU A 52 10.96 -1.38 -34.29
N PHE A 53 11.06 -0.27 -33.58
CA PHE A 53 9.94 0.50 -33.04
C PHE A 53 10.10 1.98 -33.44
N PRO A 54 9.70 2.36 -34.67
CA PRO A 54 9.91 3.71 -35.18
C PRO A 54 9.03 4.78 -34.52
N THR A 55 7.89 4.39 -33.95
CA THR A 55 6.93 5.29 -33.30
C THR A 55 6.51 4.77 -31.93
N ILE A 56 5.97 5.66 -31.10
CA ILE A 56 5.44 5.30 -29.78
C ILE A 56 4.28 4.29 -29.88
N GLN A 57 3.48 4.35 -30.94
CA GLN A 57 2.40 3.40 -31.23
C GLN A 57 2.97 2.00 -31.49
N THR A 58 3.97 1.88 -32.38
CA THR A 58 4.60 0.58 -32.67
C THR A 58 5.26 -0.04 -31.44
N LEU A 59 5.79 0.79 -30.53
CA LEU A 59 6.31 0.31 -29.26
C LEU A 59 5.18 -0.13 -28.32
N ALA A 60 4.12 0.65 -28.17
CA ALA A 60 3.00 0.37 -27.28
C ALA A 60 2.26 -0.93 -27.64
N GLU A 61 2.07 -1.17 -28.94
CA GLU A 61 1.39 -2.35 -29.49
C GLU A 61 2.28 -3.61 -29.50
N ALA A 62 3.61 -3.45 -29.46
CA ALA A 62 4.51 -4.58 -29.52
C ALA A 62 4.34 -5.53 -28.33
N PRO A 63 4.41 -6.85 -28.54
CA PRO A 63 4.42 -7.79 -27.42
C PRO A 63 5.72 -7.61 -26.61
N LEU A 64 5.60 -7.62 -25.28
CA LEU A 64 6.71 -7.28 -24.37
C LEU A 64 8.00 -8.09 -24.61
N TRP A 65 7.89 -9.35 -25.04
CA TRP A 65 9.06 -10.19 -25.35
C TRP A 65 9.91 -9.59 -26.49
N LYS A 66 9.26 -8.95 -27.48
CA LYS A 66 9.92 -8.33 -28.63
C LYS A 66 10.68 -7.07 -28.22
N VAL A 67 10.06 -6.28 -27.34
CA VAL A 67 10.70 -5.10 -26.71
C VAL A 67 11.91 -5.52 -25.87
N LYS A 68 11.77 -6.57 -25.04
CA LYS A 68 12.88 -7.13 -24.25
C LYS A 68 14.01 -7.66 -25.13
N LYS A 69 13.69 -8.33 -26.24
CA LYS A 69 14.67 -8.81 -27.22
C LYS A 69 15.48 -7.64 -27.80
N ALA A 70 14.82 -6.58 -28.26
CA ALA A 70 15.48 -5.38 -28.78
C ALA A 70 16.34 -4.66 -27.72
N TRP A 71 15.98 -4.79 -26.44
CA TRP A 71 16.73 -4.24 -25.30
C TRP A 71 17.97 -5.05 -24.88
N THR A 72 18.17 -6.23 -25.47
CA THR A 72 19.25 -7.15 -25.08
C THR A 72 20.63 -6.48 -25.21
N GLY A 73 21.41 -6.53 -24.12
CA GLY A 73 22.75 -5.95 -24.06
C GLY A 73 22.83 -4.54 -23.44
N LEU A 74 21.71 -3.92 -23.07
CA LEU A 74 21.68 -2.64 -22.34
C LEU A 74 21.71 -2.79 -20.81
N GLY A 75 21.42 -3.99 -20.27
CA GLY A 75 21.29 -4.21 -18.83
C GLY A 75 20.02 -3.61 -18.23
N TYR A 76 19.71 -3.94 -16.97
CA TYR A 76 18.49 -3.51 -16.25
C TYR A 76 17.19 -3.62 -17.07
N ASN A 77 16.74 -4.85 -17.28
CA ASN A 77 15.58 -5.16 -18.14
C ASN A 77 14.24 -4.60 -17.62
N SER A 78 14.16 -4.16 -16.36
CA SER A 78 13.00 -3.42 -15.83
C SER A 78 12.79 -2.11 -16.58
N ARG A 79 13.84 -1.49 -17.11
CA ARG A 79 13.73 -0.26 -17.92
C ARG A 79 12.98 -0.50 -19.24
N ALA A 80 13.21 -1.63 -19.89
CA ALA A 80 12.48 -2.01 -21.10
C ALA A 80 10.97 -2.19 -20.83
N VAL A 81 10.64 -2.79 -19.70
CA VAL A 81 9.24 -3.00 -19.25
C VAL A 81 8.58 -1.66 -18.95
N ASN A 82 9.26 -0.78 -18.22
CA ASN A 82 8.72 0.51 -17.84
C ASN A 82 8.58 1.45 -19.06
N LEU A 83 9.56 1.47 -19.96
CA LEU A 83 9.48 2.19 -21.22
C LEU A 83 8.27 1.72 -22.05
N HIS A 84 8.04 0.41 -22.13
CA HIS A 84 6.89 -0.17 -22.83
C HIS A 84 5.57 0.27 -22.21
N ARG A 85 5.44 0.20 -20.87
CA ARG A 85 4.26 0.64 -20.13
C ARG A 85 4.00 2.14 -20.26
N ALA A 86 5.06 2.96 -20.19
CA ALA A 86 4.95 4.40 -20.40
C ALA A 86 4.47 4.72 -21.82
N ALA A 87 4.99 4.02 -22.84
CA ALA A 87 4.52 4.18 -24.21
C ALA A 87 3.04 3.82 -24.36
N GLN A 88 2.59 2.73 -23.72
CA GLN A 88 1.18 2.35 -23.70
C GLN A 88 0.29 3.40 -23.04
N GLU A 89 0.74 3.96 -21.92
CA GLU A 89 -0.01 4.97 -21.18
C GLU A 89 -0.08 6.30 -21.94
N ILE A 90 1.01 6.74 -22.56
CA ILE A 90 1.03 7.95 -23.39
C ILE A 90 0.10 7.80 -24.61
N VAL A 91 0.14 6.65 -25.28
CA VAL A 91 -0.76 6.36 -26.41
C VAL A 91 -2.22 6.34 -25.96
N ARG A 92 -2.50 5.80 -24.77
CA ARG A 92 -3.85 5.76 -24.17
C ARG A 92 -4.38 7.16 -23.84
N GLN A 93 -3.53 8.05 -23.33
CA GLN A 93 -3.90 9.43 -23.01
C GLN A 93 -4.09 10.28 -24.27
N GLY A 94 -3.50 9.88 -25.41
CA GLY A 94 -3.62 10.57 -26.69
C GLY A 94 -2.72 11.79 -26.85
N ASN A 95 -1.97 12.17 -25.81
CA ASN A 95 -0.99 13.26 -25.83
C ASN A 95 0.28 12.88 -25.06
N PHE A 96 1.43 13.38 -25.52
CA PHE A 96 2.71 13.23 -24.80
C PHE A 96 2.85 14.36 -23.78
N PRO A 97 2.93 14.08 -22.46
CA PRO A 97 2.99 15.13 -21.45
C PRO A 97 4.25 16.00 -21.59
N ALA A 98 4.07 17.31 -21.58
CA ALA A 98 5.16 18.28 -21.75
C ALA A 98 5.79 18.75 -20.44
N ASN A 99 5.01 18.77 -19.35
CA ASN A 99 5.50 19.21 -18.05
C ASN A 99 6.10 18.04 -17.23
N PRO A 100 7.10 18.31 -16.38
CA PRO A 100 7.77 17.26 -15.61
C PRO A 100 6.85 16.55 -14.60
N GLU A 101 5.90 17.24 -13.99
CA GLU A 101 5.03 16.62 -12.97
C GLU A 101 4.11 15.57 -13.58
N ASP A 102 3.53 15.83 -14.75
CA ASP A 102 2.73 14.86 -15.49
C ASP A 102 3.58 13.68 -15.95
N LEU A 103 4.81 13.94 -16.42
CA LEU A 103 5.73 12.86 -16.81
C LEU A 103 6.05 11.95 -15.63
N LYS A 104 6.20 12.46 -14.39
CA LYS A 104 6.46 11.62 -13.20
C LYS A 104 5.33 10.64 -12.88
N THR A 105 4.13 10.87 -13.39
CA THR A 105 3.01 9.93 -13.22
C THR A 105 3.14 8.67 -14.09
N LEU A 106 4.01 8.72 -15.12
CA LEU A 106 4.19 7.62 -16.07
C LEU A 106 5.11 6.52 -15.51
N PRO A 107 4.87 5.23 -15.82
CA PRO A 107 5.70 4.11 -15.37
C PRO A 107 7.20 4.28 -15.70
N GLY A 108 8.04 4.29 -14.66
CA GLY A 108 9.50 4.40 -14.79
C GLY A 108 10.05 5.81 -14.91
N PHE A 109 9.20 6.83 -14.95
CA PHE A 109 9.62 8.22 -14.89
C PHE A 109 9.87 8.65 -13.43
N GLY A 110 11.14 8.63 -13.03
CA GLY A 110 11.60 9.31 -11.81
C GLY A 110 11.95 10.79 -12.07
N PRO A 111 12.34 11.55 -11.04
CA PRO A 111 12.68 12.97 -11.16
C PRO A 111 13.68 13.29 -12.28
N TYR A 112 14.75 12.51 -12.40
CA TYR A 112 15.73 12.66 -13.49
C TYR A 112 15.07 12.55 -14.88
N LEU A 113 14.31 11.48 -15.10
CA LEU A 113 13.79 11.14 -16.43
C LEU A 113 12.70 12.11 -16.87
N ALA A 114 11.82 12.48 -15.94
CA ALA A 114 10.78 13.48 -16.17
C ALA A 114 11.38 14.84 -16.50
N ASN A 115 12.37 15.30 -15.73
CA ASN A 115 13.01 16.60 -15.96
C ASN A 115 13.85 16.59 -17.25
N ALA A 116 14.54 15.48 -17.57
CA ALA A 116 15.34 15.36 -18.78
C ALA A 116 14.47 15.39 -20.04
N VAL A 117 13.42 14.55 -20.10
CA VAL A 117 12.54 14.49 -21.27
C VAL A 117 11.77 15.80 -21.44
N SER A 118 11.18 16.35 -20.37
CA SER A 118 10.46 17.64 -20.43
C SER A 118 11.37 18.79 -20.85
N SER A 119 12.58 18.88 -20.31
CA SER A 119 13.52 19.93 -20.69
C SER A 119 14.01 19.78 -22.13
N ILE A 120 14.45 18.58 -22.54
CA ILE A 120 15.07 18.37 -23.85
C ILE A 120 14.04 18.46 -24.99
N ALA A 121 12.88 17.82 -24.84
CA ALA A 121 11.86 17.83 -25.88
C ALA A 121 11.08 19.16 -25.89
N PHE A 122 10.70 19.68 -24.72
CA PHE A 122 9.71 20.76 -24.59
C PHE A 122 10.24 22.10 -24.03
N GLU A 123 11.56 22.27 -23.81
CA GLU A 123 12.14 23.46 -23.13
C GLU A 123 11.56 23.72 -21.73
N ALA A 124 11.05 22.69 -21.03
CA ALA A 124 10.60 22.90 -19.66
C ALA A 124 11.78 23.35 -18.77
N PRO A 125 11.61 24.40 -17.93
CA PRO A 125 12.65 24.89 -17.03
C PRO A 125 12.77 23.98 -15.79
N ALA A 126 13.18 22.73 -16.02
CA ALA A 126 13.23 21.68 -15.01
C ALA A 126 14.68 21.21 -14.75
N PRO A 127 15.11 21.02 -13.49
CA PRO A 127 16.46 20.62 -13.15
C PRO A 127 16.77 19.16 -13.49
N VAL A 128 17.76 18.94 -14.36
CA VAL A 128 18.24 17.59 -14.66
C VAL A 128 19.45 17.27 -13.77
N LEU A 129 19.21 16.52 -12.70
CA LEU A 129 20.25 16.10 -11.75
C LEU A 129 20.61 14.63 -11.96
N ASP A 130 21.68 14.37 -12.70
CA ASP A 130 22.34 13.05 -12.76
C ASP A 130 23.63 13.03 -11.92
N THR A 131 24.33 11.89 -11.93
CA THR A 131 25.60 11.75 -11.20
C THR A 131 26.70 12.67 -11.73
N ASN A 132 26.64 13.09 -13.01
CA ASN A 132 27.58 14.04 -13.59
C ASN A 132 27.30 15.46 -13.11
N VAL A 133 26.05 15.90 -13.17
CA VAL A 133 25.60 17.23 -12.76
C VAL A 133 25.78 17.41 -11.26
N ARG A 134 25.43 16.41 -10.43
CA ARG A 134 25.68 16.45 -8.97
C ARG A 134 27.15 16.72 -8.67
N ARG A 135 28.07 16.02 -9.35
CA ARG A 135 29.51 16.20 -9.19
C ARG A 135 30.00 17.57 -9.66
N VAL A 136 29.45 18.07 -10.77
CA VAL A 136 29.75 19.42 -11.27
C VAL A 136 29.34 20.45 -10.23
N ILE A 137 28.11 20.39 -9.71
CA ILE A 137 27.60 21.33 -8.70
C ILE A 137 28.46 21.29 -7.44
N LEU A 138 28.74 20.09 -6.92
CA LEU A 138 29.57 19.91 -5.74
C LEU A 138 30.93 20.58 -5.88
N ARG A 139 31.60 20.41 -7.02
CA ARG A 139 32.92 21.03 -7.23
C ARG A 139 32.82 22.52 -7.54
N LEU A 140 31.85 22.91 -8.34
CA LEU A 140 31.67 24.29 -8.78
C LEU A 140 31.33 25.21 -7.61
N LEU A 141 30.51 24.73 -6.67
CA LEU A 141 29.91 25.55 -5.62
C LEU A 141 30.31 25.12 -4.21
N ASN A 142 31.08 24.03 -4.07
CA ASN A 142 31.47 23.46 -2.79
C ASN A 142 30.27 23.11 -1.88
N THR A 143 29.15 22.69 -2.45
CA THR A 143 27.93 22.33 -1.72
C THR A 143 27.27 21.09 -2.31
N GLU A 144 26.67 20.27 -1.45
CA GLU A 144 25.80 19.16 -1.85
C GLU A 144 24.32 19.57 -1.98
N ASP A 145 23.99 20.85 -1.76
CA ASP A 145 22.61 21.34 -1.78
C ASP A 145 21.98 21.27 -3.19
N PRO A 146 20.97 20.40 -3.40
CA PRO A 146 20.28 20.28 -4.69
C PRO A 146 19.49 21.54 -5.08
N GLY A 147 19.07 22.38 -4.13
CA GLY A 147 18.35 23.64 -4.40
C GLY A 147 19.17 24.66 -5.19
N THR A 148 20.49 24.50 -5.21
CA THR A 148 21.39 25.36 -5.98
C THR A 148 21.22 25.20 -7.49
N LEU A 149 20.80 24.03 -7.97
CA LEU A 149 20.53 23.81 -9.40
C LEU A 149 19.30 24.59 -9.86
N ASP A 150 18.26 24.68 -9.02
CA ASP A 150 17.07 25.48 -9.29
C ASP A 150 17.43 26.97 -9.42
N ALA A 151 18.30 27.49 -8.56
CA ALA A 151 18.81 28.86 -8.66
C ALA A 151 19.60 29.11 -9.97
N MET A 152 20.47 28.18 -10.37
CA MET A 152 21.20 28.27 -11.65
C MET A 152 20.29 28.12 -12.88
N LEU A 153 19.17 27.40 -12.76
CA LEU A 153 18.15 27.30 -13.80
C LEU A 153 17.35 28.57 -13.96
N VAL A 154 17.06 29.29 -12.87
CA VAL A 154 16.44 30.62 -12.94
C VAL A 154 17.27 31.56 -13.82
N GLU A 155 18.60 31.53 -13.71
CA GLU A 155 19.51 32.34 -14.54
C GLU A 155 19.64 31.85 -16.00
N SER A 156 19.24 30.61 -16.29
CA SER A 156 19.34 29.99 -17.62
C SER A 156 17.97 29.69 -18.27
N ARG A 157 16.88 30.24 -17.71
CA ARG A 157 15.48 30.04 -18.16
C ARG A 157 15.22 30.29 -19.65
N ALA A 158 16.06 31.08 -20.32
CA ALA A 158 15.95 31.31 -21.75
C ALA A 158 16.38 30.10 -22.62
N LEU A 159 17.23 29.21 -22.09
CA LEU A 159 17.77 28.02 -22.78
C LEU A 159 17.92 26.82 -21.81
N PRO A 160 16.84 26.35 -21.17
CA PRO A 160 16.91 25.33 -20.13
C PRO A 160 17.40 23.99 -20.66
N SER A 161 16.99 23.59 -21.88
CA SER A 161 17.48 22.37 -22.53
C SER A 161 18.99 22.40 -22.76
N GLU A 162 19.50 23.47 -23.38
CA GLU A 162 20.94 23.60 -23.66
C GLU A 162 21.75 23.67 -22.36
N PHE A 163 21.24 24.37 -21.33
CA PHE A 163 21.90 24.45 -20.04
C PHE A 163 22.03 23.07 -19.37
N ASN A 164 20.92 22.33 -19.26
CA ASN A 164 20.91 20.98 -18.68
C ASN A 164 21.86 20.05 -19.44
N GLN A 165 21.78 20.05 -20.78
CA GLN A 165 22.68 19.24 -21.60
C GLN A 165 24.14 19.66 -21.51
N ALA A 166 24.43 20.96 -21.36
CA ALA A 166 25.78 21.46 -21.17
C ALA A 166 26.35 21.07 -19.81
N MET A 167 25.55 21.08 -18.74
CA MET A 167 25.96 20.60 -17.42
C MET A 167 26.28 19.09 -17.44
N MET A 168 25.42 18.28 -18.06
CA MET A 168 25.67 16.85 -18.27
C MET A 168 26.94 16.60 -19.09
N GLU A 169 27.14 17.34 -20.18
CA GLU A 169 28.30 17.20 -21.06
C GLU A 169 29.60 17.66 -20.38
N LEU A 170 29.54 18.73 -19.59
CA LEU A 170 30.66 19.21 -18.79
C LEU A 170 31.12 18.14 -17.79
N GLY A 171 30.18 17.55 -17.05
CA GLY A 171 30.47 16.48 -16.11
C GLY A 171 31.02 15.23 -16.81
N ALA A 172 30.54 14.90 -18.00
CA ALA A 172 31.02 13.75 -18.77
C ALA A 172 32.43 13.93 -19.36
N LEU A 173 32.75 15.12 -19.90
CA LEU A 173 33.97 15.32 -20.70
C LEU A 173 35.11 16.02 -19.96
N ILE A 174 34.79 16.93 -19.04
CA ILE A 174 35.74 17.84 -18.40
C ILE A 174 35.80 17.58 -16.89
N CYS A 175 34.70 17.78 -16.18
CA CYS A 175 34.59 17.61 -14.73
C CYS A 175 34.37 16.13 -14.39
N ARG A 176 35.31 15.28 -14.82
CA ARG A 176 35.28 13.83 -14.68
C ARG A 176 35.46 13.40 -13.23
N ALA A 177 34.91 12.25 -12.86
CA ALA A 177 35.04 11.70 -11.50
C ALA A 177 36.51 11.64 -11.05
N ARG A 178 37.37 11.07 -11.90
CA ARG A 178 38.82 11.02 -11.71
C ARG A 178 39.51 11.96 -12.70
N GLU A 179 40.58 12.62 -12.26
CA GLU A 179 41.41 13.50 -13.08
C GLU A 179 40.56 14.54 -13.86
N PRO A 180 39.84 15.43 -13.17
CA PRO A 180 39.09 16.48 -13.84
C PRO A 180 40.03 17.36 -14.66
N ARG A 181 39.63 17.67 -15.90
CA ARG A 181 40.43 18.51 -16.81
C ARG A 181 40.19 20.00 -16.53
N CYS A 182 40.48 20.44 -15.31
CA CYS A 182 40.16 21.79 -14.84
C CYS A 182 40.74 22.89 -15.74
N HIS A 183 41.95 22.70 -16.28
CA HIS A 183 42.56 23.65 -17.22
C HIS A 183 41.75 23.85 -18.52
N ALA A 184 41.00 22.85 -18.95
CA ALA A 184 40.12 22.91 -20.12
C ALA A 184 38.67 23.24 -19.76
N CYS A 185 38.37 23.54 -18.49
CA CYS A 185 37.02 23.79 -18.03
C CYS A 185 36.55 25.22 -18.35
N PRO A 186 35.45 25.39 -19.13
CA PRO A 186 34.96 26.72 -19.53
C PRO A 186 34.46 27.57 -18.36
N VAL A 187 34.17 26.92 -17.23
CA VAL A 187 33.69 27.56 -16.00
C VAL A 187 34.69 27.46 -14.85
N ARG A 188 35.98 27.17 -15.14
CA ARG A 188 37.03 27.07 -14.11
C ARG A 188 37.08 28.29 -13.20
N ALA A 189 37.00 29.50 -13.77
CA ALA A 189 37.04 30.76 -13.03
C ALA A 189 35.88 30.96 -12.04
N PHE A 190 34.84 30.11 -12.10
CA PHE A 190 33.70 30.13 -11.19
C PHE A 190 33.69 28.93 -10.24
N CYS A 191 34.69 28.06 -10.30
CA CYS A 191 34.75 26.80 -9.56
C CYS A 191 35.39 27.02 -8.19
N ALA A 192 34.57 26.97 -7.14
CA ALA A 192 34.98 27.17 -5.75
C ALA A 192 36.13 26.24 -5.31
N THR A 193 36.28 25.07 -5.95
CA THR A 193 37.25 24.07 -5.54
C THR A 193 38.42 23.95 -6.50
N GLU A 194 38.34 24.56 -7.69
CA GLU A 194 39.30 24.36 -8.79
C GLU A 194 39.62 22.88 -9.12
N GLY A 195 38.78 21.94 -8.70
CA GLY A 195 39.02 20.50 -8.83
C GLY A 195 39.70 19.83 -7.63
N VAL A 196 40.07 20.60 -6.60
CA VAL A 196 40.60 20.12 -5.32
C VAL A 196 39.43 19.88 -4.35
N HIS A 197 38.94 18.64 -4.29
CA HIS A 197 37.94 18.19 -3.32
C HIS A 197 38.45 16.90 -2.67
N PRO A 198 38.23 16.64 -1.37
CA PRO A 198 38.63 15.40 -0.74
C PRO A 198 38.05 14.21 -1.50
N VAL A 199 38.93 13.24 -1.75
CA VAL A 199 38.74 12.03 -2.56
C VAL A 199 37.32 11.47 -2.42
N GLU A 200 36.60 11.38 -3.54
CA GLU A 200 35.36 10.62 -3.67
C GLU A 200 35.61 9.22 -3.09
N GLN A 201 34.89 8.84 -2.02
CA GLN A 201 35.08 7.56 -1.35
C GLN A 201 35.12 6.44 -2.39
N LYS A 202 36.19 5.63 -2.37
CA LYS A 202 36.33 4.50 -3.30
C LYS A 202 35.02 3.69 -3.23
N PRO A 203 34.32 3.45 -4.35
CA PRO A 203 33.24 2.48 -4.35
C PRO A 203 33.82 1.17 -3.79
N ALA A 204 33.06 0.53 -2.89
CA ALA A 204 33.48 -0.69 -2.21
C ALA A 204 34.18 -1.64 -3.21
N ALA A 205 35.34 -2.16 -2.82
CA ALA A 205 36.15 -2.99 -3.71
C ALA A 205 35.30 -4.10 -4.34
N SER A 206 35.45 -4.29 -5.66
CA SER A 206 34.74 -5.34 -6.37
C SER A 206 35.08 -6.69 -5.74
N GLN A 207 34.07 -7.42 -5.29
CA GLN A 207 34.25 -8.71 -4.63
C GLN A 207 34.53 -9.77 -5.70
N LYS A 208 35.62 -10.52 -5.52
CA LYS A 208 35.97 -11.64 -6.40
C LYS A 208 34.97 -12.77 -6.17
N LEU A 209 34.48 -13.37 -7.27
CA LEU A 209 33.61 -14.53 -7.22
C LEU A 209 34.15 -15.58 -8.19
N GLU A 210 34.47 -16.76 -7.69
CA GLU A 210 34.82 -17.91 -8.54
C GLU A 210 33.54 -18.68 -8.87
N LEU A 211 33.34 -18.99 -10.14
CA LEU A 211 32.15 -19.64 -10.65
C LEU A 211 32.57 -20.81 -11.53
N PHE A 212 31.94 -21.96 -11.36
CA PHE A 212 32.04 -23.07 -12.30
C PHE A 212 30.78 -23.06 -13.18
N ILE A 213 30.93 -23.04 -14.51
CA ILE A 213 29.82 -23.09 -15.46
C ILE A 213 29.97 -24.38 -16.28
N ARG A 214 28.91 -25.18 -16.37
CA ARG A 214 28.89 -26.33 -17.28
C ARG A 214 27.89 -26.11 -18.41
N VAL A 215 28.39 -26.09 -19.63
CA VAL A 215 27.61 -25.96 -20.85
C VAL A 215 27.27 -27.36 -21.36
N HIS A 216 26.01 -27.76 -21.21
CA HIS A 216 25.51 -29.00 -21.81
C HIS A 216 24.85 -28.70 -23.15
N GLN A 217 25.31 -29.36 -24.21
CA GLN A 217 24.71 -29.29 -25.54
C GLN A 217 24.40 -30.70 -26.06
N ASP A 218 23.24 -30.88 -26.68
CA ASP A 218 22.89 -32.14 -27.34
C ASP A 218 23.18 -32.09 -28.85
N LYS A 219 23.14 -33.24 -29.52
CA LYS A 219 23.36 -33.43 -30.97
C LYS A 219 22.37 -32.68 -31.86
N THR A 220 21.26 -32.19 -31.29
CA THR A 220 20.27 -31.37 -32.00
C THR A 220 20.54 -29.86 -31.87
N GLY A 221 21.60 -29.48 -31.14
CA GLY A 221 21.97 -28.09 -30.90
C GLY A 221 21.11 -27.41 -29.82
N ARG A 222 20.44 -28.17 -28.95
CA ARG A 222 19.78 -27.62 -27.76
C ARG A 222 20.80 -27.45 -26.65
N VAL A 223 20.62 -26.41 -25.84
CA VAL A 223 21.45 -26.07 -24.68
C VAL A 223 20.62 -26.23 -23.42
N LEU A 224 21.18 -26.86 -22.39
CA LEU A 224 20.53 -26.97 -21.09
C LEU A 224 20.59 -25.63 -20.36
N LEU A 225 19.43 -25.09 -19.99
CA LEU A 225 19.33 -23.93 -19.12
C LEU A 225 18.92 -24.35 -17.71
N GLU A 226 19.42 -23.64 -16.71
CA GLU A 226 19.06 -23.77 -15.31
C GLU A 226 18.54 -22.43 -14.77
N ARG A 227 17.45 -22.47 -14.00
CA ARG A 227 16.86 -21.31 -13.35
C ARG A 227 17.62 -21.00 -12.07
N ARG A 228 18.20 -19.80 -11.99
CA ARG A 228 18.95 -19.35 -10.80
C ARG A 228 18.00 -18.99 -9.67
N GLY A 229 18.23 -19.53 -8.47
CA GLY A 229 17.39 -19.29 -7.29
C GLY A 229 17.56 -17.91 -6.65
N PRO A 230 16.70 -17.57 -5.66
CA PRO A 230 16.74 -16.28 -4.94
C PRO A 230 17.95 -16.10 -4.00
N GLY A 231 18.58 -17.22 -3.59
CA GLY A 231 19.82 -17.23 -2.78
C GLY A 231 21.11 -16.92 -3.57
N GLU A 232 21.03 -16.88 -4.90
CA GLU A 232 22.20 -16.69 -5.76
C GLU A 232 22.79 -15.27 -5.68
N LYS A 233 24.11 -15.14 -5.65
CA LYS A 233 24.79 -13.84 -5.46
C LYS A 233 24.55 -12.82 -6.58
N PHE A 234 24.17 -13.27 -7.79
CA PHE A 234 23.90 -12.44 -8.96
C PHE A 234 22.92 -13.14 -9.94
N LEU A 235 22.25 -12.35 -10.80
CA LEU A 235 21.29 -12.81 -11.81
C LEU A 235 20.17 -13.73 -11.24
N LYS A 236 19.70 -13.40 -10.03
CA LYS A 236 18.61 -14.11 -9.33
C LYS A 236 17.36 -14.22 -10.19
N ASN A 237 16.69 -15.37 -10.12
CA ASN A 237 15.43 -15.64 -10.81
C ASN A 237 15.49 -15.53 -12.35
N THR A 238 16.68 -15.63 -12.95
CA THR A 238 16.87 -15.67 -14.40
C THR A 238 17.25 -17.07 -14.87
N TRP A 239 16.98 -17.36 -16.14
CA TRP A 239 17.48 -18.56 -16.81
C TRP A 239 18.91 -18.31 -17.27
N GLY A 240 19.83 -19.21 -16.94
CA GLY A 240 21.23 -19.16 -17.32
C GLY A 240 21.78 -20.55 -17.64
N LEU A 241 23.08 -20.63 -17.90
CA LEU A 241 23.76 -21.93 -17.97
C LEU A 241 23.89 -22.50 -16.55
N PRO A 242 23.88 -23.83 -16.38
CA PRO A 242 24.17 -24.47 -15.11
C PRO A 242 25.48 -23.95 -14.53
N ALA A 243 25.41 -23.36 -13.33
CA ALA A 243 26.54 -22.65 -12.77
C ALA A 243 26.51 -22.58 -11.23
N THR A 244 27.64 -22.90 -10.62
CA THR A 244 27.81 -23.02 -9.17
C THR A 244 28.94 -22.12 -8.68
N VAL A 245 28.72 -21.41 -7.57
CA VAL A 245 29.80 -20.66 -6.90
C VAL A 245 30.75 -21.65 -6.24
N ILE A 246 32.04 -21.46 -6.42
CA ILE A 246 33.10 -22.34 -5.90
C ILE A 246 34.08 -21.52 -5.06
N ASP A 247 34.76 -22.17 -4.11
CA ASP A 247 35.77 -21.50 -3.28
C ASP A 247 37.19 -21.64 -3.84
N ARG A 248 37.45 -22.67 -4.66
CA ARG A 248 38.73 -22.93 -5.33
C ARG A 248 38.50 -23.51 -6.73
N CYS A 249 39.41 -23.24 -7.66
CA CYS A 249 39.38 -23.79 -9.02
C CYS A 249 39.36 -25.33 -8.96
N PRO A 250 38.42 -26.03 -9.62
CA PRO A 250 38.38 -27.49 -9.61
C PRO A 250 39.62 -28.06 -10.33
N PRO A 251 40.27 -29.11 -9.80
CA PRO A 251 41.35 -29.78 -10.50
C PRO A 251 40.80 -30.53 -11.72
N GLY A 252 41.16 -30.09 -12.92
CA GLY A 252 40.75 -30.73 -14.17
C GLY A 252 41.47 -30.13 -15.38
N ASN A 253 41.99 -31.00 -16.26
CA ASN A 253 42.58 -30.60 -17.53
C ASN A 253 41.46 -30.19 -18.50
N GLY A 254 41.47 -28.95 -19.00
CA GLY A 254 40.61 -28.49 -20.11
C GLY A 254 39.55 -27.40 -19.80
N LEU A 255 39.49 -26.86 -18.58
CA LEU A 255 38.55 -25.78 -18.25
C LEU A 255 38.97 -24.43 -18.87
N LYS A 256 38.03 -23.75 -19.55
CA LYS A 256 38.26 -22.40 -20.08
C LYS A 256 37.92 -21.36 -19.02
N THR A 257 38.86 -20.48 -18.69
CA THR A 257 38.59 -19.38 -17.75
C THR A 257 38.18 -18.11 -18.48
N LEU A 258 37.09 -17.48 -18.05
CA LEU A 258 36.68 -16.15 -18.51
C LEU A 258 36.42 -15.23 -17.33
N THR A 259 36.62 -13.93 -17.53
CA THR A 259 36.29 -12.91 -16.53
C THR A 259 35.11 -12.06 -16.98
N HIS A 260 34.17 -11.82 -16.07
CA HIS A 260 32.98 -10.99 -16.31
C HIS A 260 32.67 -10.13 -15.08
N ALA A 261 32.22 -8.90 -15.29
CA ALA A 261 31.82 -8.01 -14.19
C ALA A 261 30.30 -7.83 -14.18
N ILE A 262 29.66 -8.02 -13.01
CA ILE A 262 28.23 -7.75 -12.79
C ILE A 262 28.06 -7.05 -11.45
N MET A 263 27.55 -5.81 -11.47
CA MET A 263 27.39 -4.97 -10.28
C MET A 263 28.70 -4.89 -9.48
N ARG A 264 28.72 -5.37 -8.23
CA ARG A 264 29.92 -5.40 -7.37
C ARG A 264 30.82 -6.62 -7.56
N TRP A 265 30.42 -7.59 -8.39
CA TRP A 265 31.11 -8.87 -8.54
C TRP A 265 32.06 -8.87 -9.73
N ARG A 266 33.31 -9.27 -9.49
CA ARG A 266 34.27 -9.65 -10.53
C ARG A 266 34.29 -11.18 -10.60
N ILE A 267 33.55 -11.72 -11.56
CA ILE A 267 33.32 -13.14 -11.75
C ILE A 267 34.47 -13.73 -12.55
N HIS A 268 35.16 -14.71 -11.97
CA HIS A 268 36.10 -15.59 -12.64
C HIS A 268 35.38 -16.90 -12.87
N ALA A 269 34.94 -17.13 -14.11
CA ALA A 269 34.17 -18.31 -14.47
C ALA A 269 35.06 -19.34 -15.16
N HIS A 270 35.04 -20.56 -14.63
CA HIS A 270 35.68 -21.75 -15.21
C HIS A 270 34.60 -22.54 -15.94
N VAL A 271 34.73 -22.62 -17.25
CA VAL A 271 33.71 -23.16 -18.14
C VAL A 271 34.13 -24.53 -18.65
N ASP A 272 33.25 -25.49 -18.45
CA ASP A 272 33.32 -26.85 -18.96
C ASP A 272 32.26 -27.05 -20.04
N HIS A 273 32.61 -27.70 -21.16
CA HIS A 273 31.68 -28.01 -22.24
C HIS A 273 31.50 -29.52 -22.32
N ALA A 274 30.26 -29.98 -22.19
CA ALA A 274 29.90 -31.39 -22.24
C ALA A 274 28.87 -31.63 -23.35
N GLN A 275 29.16 -32.59 -24.23
CA GLN A 275 28.12 -33.17 -25.07
C GLN A 275 27.25 -34.09 -24.20
N SER A 276 25.93 -33.91 -24.24
CA SER A 276 25.01 -34.56 -23.29
C SER A 276 23.78 -35.12 -23.99
N ASP A 277 24.04 -35.97 -24.98
CA ASP A 277 23.00 -36.67 -25.73
C ASP A 277 22.15 -37.57 -24.84
N GLY A 278 20.83 -37.41 -24.94
CA GLY A 278 19.88 -38.23 -24.19
C GLY A 278 19.78 -37.91 -22.70
N LEU A 279 20.47 -36.87 -22.20
CA LEU A 279 20.32 -36.40 -20.82
C LEU A 279 18.89 -35.87 -20.60
N LYS A 280 18.04 -36.69 -19.99
CA LYS A 280 16.69 -36.31 -19.59
C LYS A 280 16.75 -35.47 -18.32
N THR A 281 16.01 -34.36 -18.29
CA THR A 281 15.89 -33.49 -17.13
C THR A 281 14.47 -33.66 -16.60
N THR A 282 14.34 -34.10 -15.35
CA THR A 282 13.07 -34.12 -14.60
C THR A 282 12.97 -32.90 -13.65
N ASP A 283 14.08 -32.19 -13.48
CA ASP A 283 14.17 -30.96 -12.71
C ASP A 283 13.45 -29.82 -13.44
N ALA A 284 12.36 -29.31 -12.87
CA ALA A 284 11.57 -28.22 -13.41
C ALA A 284 12.35 -26.89 -13.52
N ASN A 285 13.47 -26.76 -12.81
CA ASN A 285 14.39 -25.64 -12.94
C ASN A 285 15.39 -25.81 -14.07
N LYS A 286 15.41 -26.96 -14.75
CA LYS A 286 16.26 -27.22 -15.91
C LYS A 286 15.43 -27.48 -17.15
N LYS A 287 15.91 -27.03 -18.30
CA LYS A 287 15.26 -27.34 -19.59
C LYS A 287 16.19 -27.24 -20.77
N TRP A 288 15.93 -28.07 -21.76
CA TRP A 288 16.57 -28.00 -23.05
C TRP A 288 15.94 -26.92 -23.92
N VAL A 289 16.76 -26.00 -24.42
CA VAL A 289 16.33 -24.90 -25.28
C VAL A 289 17.16 -24.91 -26.56
N PRO A 290 16.54 -24.93 -27.76
CA PRO A 290 17.28 -24.74 -29.00
C PRO A 290 18.11 -23.46 -28.96
N GLU A 291 19.38 -23.51 -29.38
CA GLU A 291 20.29 -22.36 -29.28
C GLU A 291 19.69 -21.07 -29.90
N LYS A 292 19.01 -21.20 -31.04
CA LYS A 292 18.30 -20.10 -31.74
C LYS A 292 17.18 -19.45 -30.90
N GLN A 293 16.65 -20.15 -29.89
CA GLN A 293 15.59 -19.67 -29.01
C GLN A 293 16.10 -19.10 -27.68
N LEU A 294 17.40 -19.15 -27.40
CA LEU A 294 17.98 -18.61 -26.16
C LEU A 294 17.67 -17.12 -25.95
N GLY A 295 17.58 -16.35 -27.04
CA GLY A 295 17.19 -14.93 -27.01
C GLY A 295 15.74 -14.65 -26.56
N ARG A 296 14.91 -15.69 -26.37
CA ARG A 296 13.57 -15.57 -25.73
C ARG A 296 13.65 -15.52 -24.20
N TYR A 297 14.80 -15.86 -23.64
CA TYR A 297 15.08 -15.86 -22.21
C TYR A 297 15.95 -14.66 -21.83
N LEU A 298 15.95 -14.29 -20.54
CA LEU A 298 16.82 -13.25 -19.99
C LEU A 298 18.28 -13.76 -19.90
N PHE A 299 18.85 -14.13 -21.05
CA PHE A 299 20.17 -14.76 -21.17
C PHE A 299 21.26 -13.69 -21.21
N SER A 300 21.96 -13.53 -20.09
CA SER A 300 22.98 -12.49 -19.88
C SER A 300 24.21 -12.64 -20.78
N SER A 301 24.99 -11.56 -20.91
CA SER A 301 26.29 -11.56 -21.61
C SER A 301 27.31 -12.53 -21.01
N LEU A 302 27.22 -12.85 -19.71
CA LEU A 302 28.04 -13.89 -19.08
C LEU A 302 27.73 -15.25 -19.72
N TRP A 303 26.44 -15.56 -19.87
CA TRP A 303 26.00 -16.84 -20.42
C TRP A 303 26.32 -16.96 -21.91
N TRP A 304 26.14 -15.87 -22.67
CA TRP A 304 26.59 -15.84 -24.06
C TRP A 304 28.09 -16.05 -24.18
N LYS A 305 28.93 -15.38 -23.37
CA LYS A 305 30.38 -15.58 -23.39
C LYS A 305 30.80 -17.01 -23.06
N ALA A 306 30.15 -17.62 -22.06
CA ALA A 306 30.40 -19.01 -21.68
C ALA A 306 29.95 -19.98 -22.79
N LEU A 307 28.83 -19.70 -23.46
CA LEU A 307 28.33 -20.54 -24.56
C LEU A 307 29.18 -20.42 -25.84
N THR A 308 29.56 -19.20 -26.24
CA THR A 308 30.28 -18.92 -27.51
C THR A 308 31.78 -19.16 -27.43
N GLY A 309 32.33 -19.49 -26.26
CA GLY A 309 33.75 -19.80 -26.06
C GLY A 309 34.28 -20.98 -26.90
N SER A 310 33.43 -21.65 -27.68
CA SER A 310 33.70 -22.86 -28.45
C SER A 310 34.22 -22.68 -29.88
N ILE A 311 34.43 -21.45 -30.39
CA ILE A 311 34.78 -21.25 -31.83
C ILE A 311 36.28 -20.93 -32.12
N LEU A 312 37.14 -20.79 -31.10
CA LEU A 312 38.58 -20.52 -31.33
C LEU A 312 39.48 -21.55 -30.61
N LEU A 313 39.68 -22.71 -31.24
CA LEU A 313 40.91 -23.52 -31.33
C LEU A 313 40.57 -24.98 -31.70
N ALA A 314 40.41 -25.20 -33.00
CA ALA A 314 40.79 -26.43 -33.67
C ALA A 314 41.69 -26.07 -34.87
N LEU A 315 42.72 -25.23 -34.66
CA LEU A 315 43.76 -24.94 -35.65
C LEU A 315 45.07 -24.55 -34.94
N ALA A 316 45.90 -25.56 -34.63
CA ALA A 316 47.36 -25.58 -34.43
C ALA A 316 47.71 -26.95 -33.80
N GLY A 317 47.96 -28.01 -34.58
CA GLY A 317 49.30 -28.41 -35.05
C GLY A 317 50.10 -29.04 -33.90
N CYS A 318 50.28 -30.37 -33.82
CA CYS A 318 51.23 -31.11 -34.66
C CYS A 318 50.88 -32.61 -34.88
N ALA A 319 51.10 -33.02 -36.14
CA ALA A 319 51.58 -34.32 -36.65
C ALA A 319 50.67 -35.58 -36.69
N SER A 320 50.21 -35.84 -37.93
CA SER A 320 49.62 -37.03 -38.61
C SER A 320 50.55 -38.28 -38.61
N PRO A 321 50.20 -39.50 -39.14
CA PRO A 321 49.48 -39.83 -40.41
C PRO A 321 48.44 -40.97 -40.26
N LYS A 322 47.62 -41.41 -41.22
CA LYS A 322 47.25 -41.18 -42.64
C LYS A 322 45.83 -41.79 -42.74
N VAL A 323 44.93 -41.40 -43.64
CA VAL A 323 44.77 -42.04 -44.96
C VAL A 323 43.95 -41.08 -45.85
N LYS A 324 44.37 -41.04 -47.11
CA LYS A 324 43.86 -40.23 -48.22
C LYS A 324 42.46 -40.69 -48.65
N ASP A 325 41.60 -39.77 -49.06
CA ASP A 325 41.30 -39.59 -50.48
C ASP A 325 40.45 -38.35 -50.78
N GLN A 326 40.55 -37.95 -52.05
CA GLN A 326 40.15 -36.71 -52.69
C GLN A 326 38.78 -36.91 -53.44
N PRO A 327 38.25 -35.98 -54.28
CA PRO A 327 36.97 -35.30 -53.99
C PRO A 327 35.87 -35.44 -55.10
N ALA A 328 34.67 -34.88 -54.82
CA ALA A 328 33.96 -33.87 -55.65
C ALA A 328 32.43 -34.06 -55.82
N THR A 329 31.67 -32.98 -55.47
CA THR A 329 30.45 -32.41 -56.11
C THR A 329 29.18 -33.30 -56.25
N GLN A 330 27.91 -32.86 -56.19
CA GLN A 330 27.23 -31.56 -56.33
C GLN A 330 25.75 -31.72 -55.86
N LYS A 331 25.16 -30.63 -55.32
CA LYS A 331 23.75 -30.15 -55.42
C LYS A 331 22.57 -31.11 -55.64
N LEU A 332 21.48 -30.98 -54.84
CA LEU A 332 20.24 -30.23 -55.17
C LEU A 332 19.14 -30.42 -54.09
N ALA A 333 18.31 -29.39 -53.92
CA ALA A 333 17.20 -29.28 -53.00
C ALA A 333 15.90 -29.90 -53.54
N VAL A 334 15.04 -30.41 -52.65
CA VAL A 334 13.58 -30.49 -52.85
C VAL A 334 12.87 -30.27 -51.50
N GLU A 335 12.00 -29.26 -51.44
CA GLU A 335 11.00 -29.04 -50.39
C GLU A 335 9.78 -29.93 -50.59
N ILE A 336 9.19 -30.44 -49.50
CA ILE A 336 7.85 -31.07 -49.49
C ILE A 336 6.95 -30.25 -48.55
N PRO A 337 5.77 -29.78 -48.98
CA PRO A 337 4.85 -28.99 -48.17
C PRO A 337 4.03 -29.89 -47.22
N VAL A 338 3.79 -29.41 -46.00
CA VAL A 338 2.91 -30.05 -45.00
C VAL A 338 1.57 -29.27 -44.97
N PRO A 339 0.39 -29.93 -44.93
CA PRO A 339 -0.90 -29.25 -45.08
C PRO A 339 -1.26 -28.41 -43.84
N GLU A 340 -1.84 -27.23 -44.07
CA GLU A 340 -2.46 -26.40 -43.04
C GLU A 340 -3.82 -26.98 -42.59
N GLU A 341 -3.96 -27.29 -41.29
CA GLU A 341 -5.27 -27.36 -40.65
C GLU A 341 -5.81 -25.92 -40.43
N PRO A 342 -7.12 -25.68 -40.64
CA PRO A 342 -7.69 -24.35 -40.50
C PRO A 342 -7.66 -23.91 -39.03
N ALA A 343 -7.10 -22.72 -38.81
CA ALA A 343 -7.08 -22.08 -37.51
C ALA A 343 -8.50 -21.95 -36.93
N PRO A 344 -8.73 -22.34 -35.65
CA PRO A 344 -10.02 -22.09 -35.03
C PRO A 344 -10.23 -20.57 -34.93
N ALA A 345 -11.41 -20.12 -35.38
CA ALA A 345 -11.80 -18.73 -35.34
C ALA A 345 -11.53 -18.12 -33.95
N ALA A 346 -10.85 -16.97 -33.93
CA ALA A 346 -10.43 -16.30 -32.71
C ALA A 346 -11.65 -15.99 -31.82
N ALA A 347 -11.83 -16.78 -30.76
CA ALA A 347 -12.74 -16.47 -29.68
C ALA A 347 -12.33 -15.12 -29.06
N LYS A 348 -13.31 -14.24 -28.78
CA LYS A 348 -13.06 -12.99 -28.05
C LYS A 348 -12.25 -13.30 -26.78
N PRO A 349 -11.19 -12.52 -26.46
CA PRO A 349 -10.39 -12.79 -25.26
C PRO A 349 -11.28 -12.69 -24.02
N LYS A 350 -11.32 -13.76 -23.23
CA LYS A 350 -12.09 -13.84 -21.98
C LYS A 350 -11.57 -12.77 -21.00
N GLU A 351 -12.44 -11.87 -20.55
CA GLU A 351 -12.07 -10.76 -19.64
C GLU A 351 -11.97 -11.20 -18.17
N THR A 352 -12.50 -12.38 -17.84
CA THR A 352 -12.54 -12.94 -16.49
C THR A 352 -11.96 -14.36 -16.43
N MET A 353 -11.38 -14.68 -15.28
CA MET A 353 -10.95 -16.01 -14.86
C MET A 353 -11.90 -16.51 -13.77
N THR A 354 -12.39 -17.73 -13.90
CA THR A 354 -13.30 -18.34 -12.93
C THR A 354 -12.54 -19.29 -12.02
N VAL A 355 -12.60 -19.05 -10.72
CA VAL A 355 -12.07 -19.94 -9.68
C VAL A 355 -13.24 -20.64 -9.00
N VAL A 356 -13.25 -21.97 -8.99
CA VAL A 356 -14.21 -22.79 -8.23
C VAL A 356 -13.46 -23.44 -7.08
N ALA A 357 -14.01 -23.29 -5.88
CA ALA A 357 -13.34 -23.56 -4.62
C ALA A 357 -14.24 -24.40 -3.71
N ALA A 358 -13.73 -25.55 -3.29
CA ALA A 358 -14.34 -26.38 -2.26
C ALA A 358 -13.51 -26.32 -0.96
N GLY A 359 -14.17 -26.63 0.15
CA GLY A 359 -13.53 -26.75 1.46
C GLY A 359 -12.71 -28.03 1.62
N ASP A 360 -12.75 -28.59 2.84
CA ASP A 360 -11.95 -29.76 3.20
C ASP A 360 -12.45 -31.03 2.53
N VAL A 361 -11.50 -31.78 1.99
CA VAL A 361 -11.72 -33.06 1.32
C VAL A 361 -10.90 -34.16 2.00
N LEU A 362 -11.60 -35.16 2.51
CA LEU A 362 -11.07 -36.42 3.00
C LEU A 362 -11.76 -37.55 2.21
N LEU A 363 -11.08 -38.00 1.15
CA LEU A 363 -11.60 -38.97 0.18
C LEU A 363 -11.93 -40.32 0.82
N ALA A 364 -11.01 -40.80 1.63
CA ALA A 364 -11.03 -42.08 2.32
C ALA A 364 -9.99 -42.03 3.44
N SER A 365 -10.03 -42.98 4.37
CA SER A 365 -8.91 -43.14 5.29
C SER A 365 -8.72 -44.58 5.75
N MET A 366 -7.52 -45.12 5.53
CA MET A 366 -7.09 -46.40 6.12
C MET A 366 -6.70 -46.25 7.60
N SER A 367 -6.65 -45.03 8.13
CA SER A 367 -6.21 -44.75 9.50
C SER A 367 -7.09 -43.67 10.17
N PRO A 368 -7.21 -43.67 11.52
CA PRO A 368 -6.98 -44.81 12.40
C PRO A 368 -8.02 -45.92 12.16
N GLU A 369 -7.71 -47.15 12.56
CA GLU A 369 -8.61 -48.31 12.49
C GLU A 369 -9.92 -48.09 13.29
N PRO A 370 -11.08 -48.60 12.80
CA PRO A 370 -11.26 -49.31 11.52
C PRO A 370 -11.18 -48.37 10.31
N PRO A 371 -10.76 -48.81 9.12
CA PRO A 371 -10.67 -47.96 7.94
C PRO A 371 -12.05 -47.48 7.49
N SER A 372 -12.09 -46.29 6.89
CA SER A 372 -13.28 -45.76 6.20
C SER A 372 -12.96 -45.61 4.73
N LEU A 373 -13.32 -46.62 3.94
CA LEU A 373 -13.06 -46.68 2.51
C LEU A 373 -14.40 -46.67 1.76
N PRO A 374 -14.59 -45.74 0.80
CA PRO A 374 -15.77 -45.77 -0.06
C PRO A 374 -15.82 -47.04 -0.90
N PRO A 375 -17.01 -47.58 -1.18
CA PRO A 375 -17.16 -48.66 -2.14
C PRO A 375 -16.71 -48.22 -3.55
N HIS A 376 -16.43 -49.19 -4.41
CA HIS A 376 -16.06 -48.97 -5.82
C HIS A 376 -14.88 -48.00 -6.02
N ASP A 377 -13.92 -48.00 -5.09
CA ASP A 377 -12.76 -47.10 -5.07
C ASP A 377 -13.13 -45.61 -5.20
N GLY A 378 -14.25 -45.21 -4.59
CA GLY A 378 -14.69 -43.81 -4.55
C GLY A 378 -15.39 -43.33 -5.82
N ARG A 379 -15.66 -44.22 -6.78
CA ARG A 379 -16.49 -43.89 -7.94
C ARG A 379 -17.89 -43.48 -7.46
N GLY A 380 -18.31 -42.29 -7.84
CA GLY A 380 -19.63 -41.74 -7.51
C GLY A 380 -19.64 -40.69 -6.39
N LEU A 381 -18.54 -40.50 -5.65
CA LEU A 381 -18.46 -39.53 -4.55
C LEU A 381 -18.81 -38.08 -4.93
N TYR A 382 -18.64 -37.74 -6.21
CA TYR A 382 -18.85 -36.39 -6.75
C TYR A 382 -19.97 -36.30 -7.78
N ASP A 383 -20.83 -37.31 -7.94
CA ASP A 383 -21.78 -37.34 -9.06
C ASP A 383 -22.77 -36.16 -9.06
N GLU A 384 -23.32 -35.77 -7.91
CA GLU A 384 -24.14 -34.55 -7.80
C GLU A 384 -23.34 -33.24 -7.93
N VAL A 385 -22.03 -33.30 -7.69
CA VAL A 385 -21.16 -32.14 -7.64
C VAL A 385 -20.56 -31.81 -9.00
N LYS A 386 -20.26 -32.83 -9.82
CA LYS A 386 -19.64 -32.73 -11.16
C LYS A 386 -20.24 -31.63 -12.04
N PRO A 387 -21.57 -31.42 -12.12
CA PRO A 387 -22.15 -30.36 -12.95
C PRO A 387 -21.71 -28.94 -12.57
N TYR A 388 -21.26 -28.74 -11.33
CA TYR A 388 -20.88 -27.44 -10.75
C TYR A 388 -19.37 -27.20 -10.72
N LEU A 389 -18.54 -28.23 -10.97
CA LEU A 389 -17.09 -28.12 -11.10
C LEU A 389 -16.71 -27.57 -12.49
N LYS A 390 -17.16 -26.36 -12.79
CA LYS A 390 -16.93 -25.65 -14.06
C LYS A 390 -16.22 -24.33 -13.79
N GLY A 391 -14.90 -24.32 -14.01
CA GLY A 391 -14.06 -23.15 -13.82
C GLY A 391 -12.70 -23.35 -14.48
N ASP A 392 -11.89 -22.30 -14.49
CA ASP A 392 -10.53 -22.37 -15.03
C ASP A 392 -9.55 -22.96 -13.99
N ILE A 393 -9.76 -22.60 -12.72
CA ILE A 393 -9.05 -23.15 -11.56
C ILE A 393 -10.09 -23.77 -10.64
N ILE A 394 -10.04 -25.09 -10.47
CA ILE A 394 -11.01 -25.85 -9.68
C ILE A 394 -10.24 -26.54 -8.57
N PHE A 395 -10.39 -26.06 -7.33
CA PHE A 395 -9.56 -26.47 -6.22
C PHE A 395 -10.34 -26.90 -4.97
N ALA A 396 -9.68 -27.73 -4.18
CA ALA A 396 -10.11 -28.11 -2.84
C ALA A 396 -8.90 -28.18 -1.90
N ASN A 397 -9.16 -28.28 -0.60
CA ASN A 397 -8.13 -28.50 0.41
C ASN A 397 -8.12 -29.97 0.83
N LEU A 398 -7.00 -30.65 0.62
CA LEU A 398 -6.89 -32.10 0.81
C LEU A 398 -6.43 -32.41 2.23
N GLU A 399 -7.38 -32.79 3.09
CA GLU A 399 -7.19 -33.01 4.54
C GLU A 399 -6.73 -34.43 4.88
N SER A 400 -5.76 -34.94 4.13
CA SER A 400 -5.21 -36.28 4.33
C SER A 400 -3.84 -36.43 3.69
N ALA A 401 -2.97 -37.25 4.28
CA ALA A 401 -1.83 -37.78 3.55
C ALA A 401 -2.33 -38.80 2.50
N VAL A 402 -1.81 -38.72 1.27
CA VAL A 402 -2.12 -39.70 0.21
C VAL A 402 -0.97 -40.70 0.09
N THR A 403 -1.15 -41.89 0.64
CA THR A 403 -0.13 -42.95 0.63
C THR A 403 -0.76 -44.31 0.91
N ASP A 404 -0.19 -45.36 0.31
CA ASP A 404 -0.52 -46.75 0.65
C ASP A 404 0.29 -47.26 1.86
N ASN A 405 1.29 -46.48 2.32
CA ASN A 405 2.24 -46.85 3.36
C ASN A 405 2.22 -45.83 4.51
N CYS A 406 1.32 -46.01 5.48
CA CYS A 406 1.26 -45.16 6.67
C CYS A 406 1.71 -45.90 7.93
N SER A 407 2.94 -45.64 8.39
CA SER A 407 3.57 -46.34 9.53
C SER A 407 3.85 -45.44 10.74
N THR A 408 3.26 -44.25 10.81
CA THR A 408 3.63 -43.22 11.81
C THR A 408 3.15 -43.47 13.23
N GLU A 409 3.86 -42.84 14.17
CA GLU A 409 3.57 -42.90 15.60
C GLU A 409 2.47 -41.92 16.07
N LYS A 410 1.80 -41.16 15.18
CA LYS A 410 0.85 -40.08 15.59
C LYS A 410 -0.24 -40.65 16.51
N CYS A 411 -0.81 -41.82 16.17
CA CYS A 411 -1.73 -42.52 17.08
C CYS A 411 -1.07 -43.40 18.15
N ARG A 412 0.16 -43.92 17.94
CA ARG A 412 0.88 -44.73 18.94
C ARG A 412 1.29 -43.92 20.18
N LYS A 413 1.69 -42.65 20.02
CA LYS A 413 2.09 -41.76 21.13
C LYS A 413 0.92 -41.35 22.03
N SER A 414 -0.30 -41.25 21.50
CA SER A 414 -1.50 -40.97 22.32
C SER A 414 -1.88 -42.13 23.25
N ALA A 415 -1.53 -43.37 22.92
CA ALA A 415 -1.78 -44.54 23.78
C ALA A 415 -0.89 -44.56 25.04
N ASN A 416 0.34 -44.06 24.95
CA ASN A 416 1.31 -44.10 26.07
C ASN A 416 1.06 -43.08 27.19
N LYS A 417 0.19 -42.07 27.00
CA LYS A 417 -0.16 -41.11 28.08
C LYS A 417 -1.13 -41.67 29.13
N LYS A 418 -1.70 -42.88 28.95
CA LYS A 418 -2.68 -43.48 29.88
C LYS A 418 -2.42 -44.96 30.25
N GLY A 419 -1.20 -45.47 30.07
CA GLY A 419 -0.79 -46.77 30.62
C GLY A 419 -1.62 -47.98 30.19
N LYS A 420 -2.17 -48.01 28.97
CA LYS A 420 -2.89 -49.18 28.42
C LYS A 420 -2.18 -49.72 27.17
N THR A 421 -2.16 -51.04 27.06
CA THR A 421 -1.48 -51.84 26.03
C THR A 421 -1.88 -51.48 24.59
N ALA A 422 -0.93 -51.68 23.67
CA ALA A 422 -0.79 -51.05 22.37
C ALA A 422 -1.79 -51.45 21.24
N ASN A 423 -2.98 -51.97 21.55
CA ASN A 423 -3.93 -52.46 20.53
C ASN A 423 -5.32 -51.80 20.55
N ILE A 424 -5.42 -50.54 21.00
CA ILE A 424 -6.67 -49.77 20.93
C ILE A 424 -6.38 -48.42 20.28
N SER A 425 -7.03 -48.13 19.15
CA SER A 425 -7.11 -46.79 18.55
C SER A 425 -7.50 -45.81 19.66
N PRO A 426 -6.63 -44.87 20.09
CA PRO A 426 -6.97 -43.96 21.16
C PRO A 426 -8.17 -43.13 20.70
N LYS A 427 -9.28 -43.16 21.43
CA LYS A 427 -10.38 -42.18 21.25
C LYS A 427 -9.76 -40.78 21.12
N GLY A 428 -10.00 -40.12 19.99
CA GLY A 428 -9.46 -38.78 19.71
C GLY A 428 -8.14 -38.75 18.94
N CYS A 429 -7.69 -39.84 18.29
CA CYS A 429 -6.62 -39.73 17.29
C CYS A 429 -7.17 -39.38 15.90
N TYR A 430 -6.64 -38.32 15.29
CA TYR A 430 -6.97 -37.88 13.93
C TYR A 430 -5.76 -38.04 13.00
N GLN A 431 -5.39 -39.29 12.70
CA GLN A 431 -4.35 -39.63 11.72
C GLN A 431 -5.04 -40.09 10.43
N PHE A 432 -5.02 -39.29 9.38
CA PHE A 432 -5.70 -39.60 8.12
C PHE A 432 -4.71 -40.05 7.04
N ALA A 433 -5.05 -41.15 6.37
CA ALA A 433 -4.22 -41.79 5.34
C ALA A 433 -5.11 -42.30 4.20
N THR A 434 -5.20 -41.52 3.13
CA THR A 434 -5.94 -41.87 1.92
C THR A 434 -5.08 -42.77 1.03
N PRO A 435 -5.56 -43.96 0.60
CA PRO A 435 -4.83 -44.78 -0.37
C PRO A 435 -4.64 -44.04 -1.69
N ALA A 436 -3.47 -44.23 -2.33
CA ALA A 436 -3.07 -43.43 -3.49
C ALA A 436 -4.08 -43.50 -4.65
N ARG A 437 -4.73 -44.66 -4.83
CA ARG A 437 -5.73 -44.89 -5.89
C ARG A 437 -6.95 -43.95 -5.82
N TYR A 438 -7.33 -43.45 -4.64
CA TYR A 438 -8.51 -42.58 -4.51
C TYR A 438 -8.27 -41.17 -5.05
N ALA A 439 -7.01 -40.70 -5.13
CA ALA A 439 -6.71 -39.35 -5.62
C ALA A 439 -7.20 -39.11 -7.06
N LYS A 440 -7.29 -40.17 -7.87
CA LYS A 440 -7.81 -40.12 -9.24
C LYS A 440 -9.28 -39.66 -9.31
N THR A 441 -10.07 -39.91 -8.27
CA THR A 441 -11.49 -39.50 -8.24
C THR A 441 -11.64 -37.97 -8.30
N MET A 442 -10.66 -37.20 -7.79
CA MET A 442 -10.70 -35.74 -7.83
C MET A 442 -10.51 -35.20 -9.24
N ILE A 443 -9.51 -35.71 -9.98
CA ILE A 443 -9.29 -35.26 -11.37
C ILE A 443 -10.41 -35.74 -12.29
N GLU A 444 -10.97 -36.94 -12.06
CA GLU A 444 -12.16 -37.44 -12.78
C GLU A 444 -13.43 -36.62 -12.49
N ALA A 445 -13.52 -35.99 -11.31
CA ALA A 445 -14.61 -35.06 -10.99
C ALA A 445 -14.41 -33.66 -11.60
N GLY A 446 -13.18 -33.28 -11.94
CA GLY A 446 -12.83 -32.00 -12.56
C GLY A 446 -11.92 -31.09 -11.73
N PHE A 447 -11.47 -31.51 -10.54
CA PHE A 447 -10.47 -30.75 -9.79
C PHE A 447 -9.14 -30.73 -10.53
N ASN A 448 -8.47 -29.57 -10.54
CA ASN A 448 -7.21 -29.38 -11.26
C ASN A 448 -6.08 -28.79 -10.40
N VAL A 449 -6.36 -28.45 -9.14
CA VAL A 449 -5.37 -28.12 -8.11
C VAL A 449 -5.87 -28.51 -6.71
N VAL A 450 -4.97 -28.86 -5.79
CA VAL A 450 -5.28 -29.05 -4.37
C VAL A 450 -4.33 -28.26 -3.45
N SER A 451 -4.85 -27.81 -2.32
CA SER A 451 -4.02 -27.34 -1.21
C SER A 451 -3.62 -28.53 -0.33
N ILE A 452 -2.33 -28.65 -0.01
CA ILE A 452 -1.75 -29.71 0.84
C ILE A 452 -0.85 -29.11 1.94
N ASN A 453 -1.24 -27.93 2.44
CA ASN A 453 -0.60 -27.27 3.59
C ASN A 453 -1.59 -27.13 4.74
N ASN A 454 -1.81 -28.24 5.43
CA ASN A 454 -2.70 -28.35 6.59
C ASN A 454 -2.08 -29.28 7.65
N ASN A 455 -2.78 -29.44 8.78
CA ASN A 455 -2.37 -30.29 9.90
C ASN A 455 -2.42 -31.79 9.64
N HIS A 456 -2.99 -32.22 8.52
CA HIS A 456 -3.07 -33.64 8.13
C HIS A 456 -2.08 -34.05 7.04
N SER A 457 -1.36 -33.07 6.47
CA SER A 457 -0.40 -33.29 5.38
C SER A 457 0.79 -34.17 5.78
N LEU A 458 1.15 -34.19 7.07
CA LEU A 458 2.28 -34.96 7.61
C LEU A 458 1.83 -36.14 8.48
N ASP A 459 0.57 -36.57 8.38
CA ASP A 459 0.02 -37.64 9.23
C ASP A 459 0.77 -38.96 9.07
N CYS A 460 1.27 -39.24 7.86
CA CYS A 460 2.12 -40.40 7.55
C CYS A 460 3.61 -40.01 7.42
N GLY A 461 4.00 -38.88 7.99
CA GLY A 461 5.39 -38.43 8.08
C GLY A 461 5.94 -37.91 6.76
N GLY A 462 7.25 -37.68 6.71
CA GLY A 462 7.92 -37.15 5.51
C GLY A 462 7.77 -38.05 4.29
N GLN A 463 7.79 -39.38 4.47
CA GLN A 463 7.59 -40.33 3.38
C GLN A 463 6.16 -40.27 2.84
N GLY A 464 5.14 -40.23 3.72
CA GLY A 464 3.75 -40.07 3.28
C GLY A 464 3.51 -38.77 2.50
N TYR A 465 4.19 -37.68 2.85
CA TYR A 465 4.15 -36.43 2.07
C TYR A 465 4.77 -36.60 0.67
N LEU A 466 5.91 -37.29 0.57
CA LEU A 466 6.56 -37.57 -0.71
C LEU A 466 5.70 -38.49 -1.59
N ASP A 467 5.08 -39.51 -1.01
CA ASP A 467 4.15 -40.40 -1.72
C ASP A 467 2.94 -39.62 -2.24
N MET A 468 2.40 -38.70 -1.44
CA MET A 468 1.30 -37.82 -1.84
C MET A 468 1.69 -36.94 -3.01
N VAL A 469 2.80 -36.21 -2.91
CA VAL A 469 3.30 -35.35 -3.99
C VAL A 469 3.59 -36.16 -5.26
N THR A 470 4.17 -37.36 -5.13
CA THR A 470 4.44 -38.26 -6.26
C THR A 470 3.13 -38.70 -6.93
N THR A 471 2.14 -39.09 -6.13
CA THR A 471 0.82 -39.50 -6.61
C THR A 471 0.12 -38.38 -7.37
N LEU A 472 0.10 -37.17 -6.79
CA LEU A 472 -0.52 -35.98 -7.40
C LEU A 472 0.15 -35.61 -8.74
N ASN A 473 1.49 -35.64 -8.79
CA ASN A 473 2.23 -35.42 -10.03
C ASN A 473 1.93 -36.48 -11.10
N ASN A 474 1.88 -37.76 -10.71
CA ASN A 474 1.61 -38.86 -11.65
C ASN A 474 0.23 -38.78 -12.29
N ILE A 475 -0.78 -38.31 -11.56
CA ILE A 475 -2.13 -38.13 -12.09
C ILE A 475 -2.34 -36.76 -12.76
N GLY A 476 -1.35 -35.86 -12.71
CA GLY A 476 -1.44 -34.52 -13.29
C GLY A 476 -2.27 -33.52 -12.48
N LEU A 477 -2.51 -33.79 -11.19
CA LEU A 477 -3.22 -32.89 -10.29
C LEU A 477 -2.21 -31.92 -9.66
N ARG A 478 -2.33 -30.62 -9.98
CA ARG A 478 -1.42 -29.60 -9.42
C ARG A 478 -1.65 -29.45 -7.92
N TYR A 479 -0.67 -28.92 -7.21
CA TYR A 479 -0.81 -28.70 -5.77
C TYR A 479 -0.04 -27.47 -5.28
N ALA A 480 -0.44 -26.97 -4.11
CA ALA A 480 0.29 -25.95 -3.36
C ALA A 480 0.54 -26.43 -1.92
N GLY A 481 1.78 -26.33 -1.46
CA GLY A 481 2.24 -27.04 -0.25
C GLY A 481 3.39 -26.32 0.47
N LYS A 482 4.58 -26.93 0.46
CA LYS A 482 5.80 -26.37 1.05
C LYS A 482 6.26 -25.09 0.35
N LYS A 483 7.27 -24.43 0.92
CA LYS A 483 7.95 -23.28 0.31
C LYS A 483 8.40 -23.63 -1.11
N ASN A 484 7.99 -22.80 -2.07
CA ASN A 484 8.20 -22.95 -3.52
C ASN A 484 7.32 -23.98 -4.23
N GLU A 485 6.49 -24.75 -3.53
CA GLU A 485 5.46 -25.61 -4.14
C GLU A 485 4.20 -24.78 -4.37
N ILE A 486 4.18 -24.07 -5.50
CA ILE A 486 3.04 -23.28 -5.97
C ILE A 486 2.43 -23.95 -7.20
N ALA A 487 1.11 -23.81 -7.38
CA ALA A 487 0.47 -24.22 -8.62
C ALA A 487 0.39 -23.04 -9.58
N GLU A 488 1.01 -23.15 -10.76
CA GLU A 488 0.98 -22.13 -11.80
C GLU A 488 -0.08 -22.47 -12.88
N PHE A 489 -0.85 -21.48 -13.28
CA PHE A 489 -1.90 -21.57 -14.30
C PHE A 489 -1.71 -20.48 -15.37
N TYR A 490 -2.15 -20.77 -16.59
CA TYR A 490 -2.26 -19.78 -17.66
C TYR A 490 -3.64 -19.89 -18.29
N VAL A 491 -4.46 -18.86 -18.10
CA VAL A 491 -5.87 -18.83 -18.49
C VAL A 491 -6.15 -17.50 -19.16
N ALA A 492 -6.77 -17.54 -20.35
CA ALA A 492 -7.21 -16.33 -21.05
C ALA A 492 -6.12 -15.26 -21.25
N GLY A 493 -4.87 -15.67 -21.44
CA GLY A 493 -3.75 -14.75 -21.63
C GLY A 493 -3.09 -14.24 -20.34
N ALA A 494 -3.65 -14.55 -19.16
CA ALA A 494 -3.13 -14.17 -17.85
C ALA A 494 -2.55 -15.37 -17.09
N SER A 495 -1.44 -15.15 -16.38
CA SER A 495 -0.88 -16.15 -15.49
C SER A 495 -1.44 -16.01 -14.07
N ALA A 496 -1.69 -17.15 -13.42
CA ALA A 496 -2.13 -17.20 -12.03
C ALA A 496 -1.23 -18.14 -11.21
N ALA A 497 -1.06 -17.85 -9.92
CA ALA A 497 -0.39 -18.72 -8.98
C ALA A 497 -1.28 -19.02 -7.77
N VAL A 498 -1.30 -20.27 -7.32
CA VAL A 498 -1.91 -20.68 -6.06
C VAL A 498 -0.80 -20.98 -5.05
N ILE A 499 -0.90 -20.39 -3.85
CA ILE A 499 0.01 -20.62 -2.72
C ILE A 499 -0.79 -21.02 -1.48
N ALA A 500 -0.28 -21.95 -0.69
CA ALA A 500 -0.97 -22.49 0.49
C ALA A 500 -0.21 -22.19 1.79
N PHE A 501 -0.94 -21.84 2.85
CA PHE A 501 -0.42 -21.56 4.18
C PHE A 501 -1.08 -22.44 5.24
N GLY A 502 -0.34 -22.90 6.24
CA GLY A 502 -0.85 -23.71 7.34
C GLY A 502 -0.41 -23.20 8.70
N PHE A 503 -0.97 -23.74 9.78
CA PHE A 503 -0.45 -23.48 11.14
C PHE A 503 0.56 -24.54 11.61
N THR A 504 0.77 -25.60 10.82
CA THR A 504 1.66 -26.73 11.12
C THR A 504 2.74 -26.92 10.04
N GLY A 505 3.75 -27.74 10.29
CA GLY A 505 4.75 -28.14 9.28
C GLY A 505 6.19 -27.64 9.49
N GLY A 506 6.43 -26.72 10.44
CA GLY A 506 7.79 -26.22 10.72
C GLY A 506 8.34 -25.32 9.61
N ARG A 507 9.68 -25.14 9.55
CA ARG A 507 10.34 -24.11 8.73
C ARG A 507 10.16 -24.26 7.20
N GLU A 508 9.78 -25.44 6.72
CA GLU A 508 9.60 -25.72 5.29
C GLU A 508 8.21 -25.34 4.76
N PHE A 509 7.24 -25.10 5.65
CA PHE A 509 5.86 -24.82 5.28
C PHE A 509 5.56 -23.33 5.49
N PRO A 510 4.98 -22.63 4.49
CA PRO A 510 4.49 -21.28 4.68
C PRO A 510 3.43 -21.26 5.79
N SER A 511 3.54 -20.32 6.73
CA SER A 511 2.71 -20.34 7.93
C SER A 511 1.78 -19.14 8.09
N VAL A 512 0.56 -19.39 8.55
CA VAL A 512 -0.39 -18.35 8.99
C VAL A 512 0.08 -17.59 10.24
N LEU A 513 1.05 -18.16 10.97
CA LEU A 513 1.62 -17.54 12.17
C LEU A 513 2.75 -16.54 11.86
N ASN A 514 3.20 -16.47 10.60
CA ASN A 514 4.29 -15.59 10.17
C ASN A 514 3.82 -14.65 9.05
N ILE A 515 3.04 -13.63 9.42
CA ILE A 515 2.48 -12.64 8.49
C ILE A 515 3.57 -11.97 7.63
N PRO A 516 4.71 -11.49 8.16
CA PRO A 516 5.75 -10.86 7.33
C PRO A 516 6.29 -11.78 6.22
N GLU A 517 6.58 -13.04 6.54
CA GLU A 517 7.04 -14.01 5.53
C GLU A 517 5.95 -14.32 4.50
N ALA A 518 4.69 -14.39 4.93
CA ALA A 518 3.56 -14.61 4.05
C ALA A 518 3.35 -13.43 3.09
N VAL A 519 3.45 -12.18 3.59
CA VAL A 519 3.42 -10.93 2.79
C VAL A 519 4.52 -10.94 1.74
N LEU A 520 5.76 -11.26 2.12
CA LEU A 520 6.88 -11.34 1.18
C LEU A 520 6.65 -12.42 0.12
N SER A 521 6.09 -13.58 0.51
CA SER A 521 5.79 -14.67 -0.41
C SER A 521 4.75 -14.25 -1.45
N VAL A 522 3.65 -13.60 -1.02
CA VAL A 522 2.60 -13.10 -1.91
C VAL A 522 3.09 -11.97 -2.80
N ALA A 523 3.82 -10.98 -2.26
CA ALA A 523 4.37 -9.87 -3.04
C ALA A 523 5.34 -10.34 -4.14
N ASN A 524 6.18 -11.34 -3.82
CA ASN A 524 7.08 -11.97 -4.79
C ASN A 524 6.31 -12.70 -5.90
N LEU A 525 5.19 -13.35 -5.58
CA LEU A 525 4.33 -13.97 -6.58
C LEU A 525 3.58 -12.91 -7.41
N LYS A 526 3.07 -11.84 -6.79
CA LYS A 526 2.37 -10.75 -7.50
C LYS A 526 3.26 -10.06 -8.54
N ALA A 527 4.56 -9.97 -8.29
CA ALA A 527 5.53 -9.46 -9.26
C ALA A 527 5.67 -10.35 -10.52
N ARG A 528 5.28 -11.62 -10.44
CA ARG A 528 5.38 -12.63 -11.52
C ARG A 528 4.04 -12.99 -12.15
N PHE A 529 2.97 -12.96 -11.35
CA PHE A 529 1.63 -13.40 -11.71
C PHE A 529 0.64 -12.25 -11.46
N PRO A 530 -0.13 -11.80 -12.47
CA PRO A 530 -1.18 -10.81 -12.26
C PRO A 530 -2.24 -11.30 -11.27
N ILE A 531 -2.48 -12.60 -11.18
CA ILE A 531 -3.43 -13.23 -10.26
C ILE A 531 -2.69 -14.11 -9.25
N VAL A 532 -2.86 -13.85 -7.96
CA VAL A 532 -2.33 -14.71 -6.89
C VAL A 532 -3.49 -15.14 -6.01
N ILE A 533 -3.74 -16.44 -5.92
CA ILE A 533 -4.78 -17.06 -5.09
C ILE A 533 -4.10 -17.65 -3.87
N VAL A 534 -4.59 -17.28 -2.69
CA VAL A 534 -4.08 -17.76 -1.41
C VAL A 534 -5.07 -18.76 -0.85
N SER A 535 -4.57 -19.95 -0.53
CA SER A 535 -5.23 -20.93 0.32
C SER A 535 -4.62 -20.87 1.72
N PHE A 536 -5.41 -21.00 2.78
CA PHE A 536 -4.87 -21.21 4.12
C PHE A 536 -5.69 -22.19 4.96
N HIS A 537 -5.00 -22.91 5.84
CA HIS A 537 -5.60 -23.68 6.92
C HIS A 537 -5.19 -23.10 8.27
N GLY A 538 -6.15 -22.58 9.03
CA GLY A 538 -5.93 -21.91 10.32
C GLY A 538 -7.24 -21.66 11.06
N GLY A 539 -7.18 -21.06 12.26
CA GLY A 539 -8.34 -20.85 13.14
C GLY A 539 -8.59 -22.00 14.13
N ALA A 540 -9.29 -21.68 15.22
CA ALA A 540 -9.71 -22.68 16.22
C ALA A 540 -10.79 -23.60 15.65
N GLU A 541 -10.81 -24.90 15.96
CA GLU A 541 -11.69 -25.88 15.29
C GLU A 541 -13.08 -26.03 15.93
N GLY A 542 -14.10 -26.34 15.11
CA GLY A 542 -15.44 -26.72 15.57
C GLY A 542 -16.50 -25.62 15.60
N LEU A 543 -17.70 -25.96 16.09
CA LEU A 543 -18.88 -25.08 16.06
C LEU A 543 -18.70 -23.79 16.88
N ASP A 544 -18.03 -23.86 18.02
CA ASP A 544 -17.76 -22.69 18.87
C ASP A 544 -16.85 -21.66 18.19
N ALA A 545 -16.18 -22.08 17.12
CA ALA A 545 -15.29 -21.26 16.32
C ALA A 545 -15.95 -20.81 14.99
N MET A 546 -17.28 -20.82 14.86
CA MET A 546 -17.95 -20.27 13.67
C MET A 546 -17.81 -18.75 13.54
N ARG A 547 -17.70 -18.03 14.66
CA ARG A 547 -17.52 -16.57 14.69
C ARG A 547 -16.05 -16.23 14.45
N LEU A 548 -15.79 -15.15 13.72
CA LEU A 548 -14.44 -14.65 13.48
C LEU A 548 -14.00 -13.67 14.58
N PRO A 549 -13.12 -14.06 15.53
CA PRO A 549 -12.66 -13.16 16.59
C PRO A 549 -11.68 -12.10 16.06
N GLN A 550 -11.40 -11.10 16.91
CA GLN A 550 -10.24 -10.21 16.72
C GLN A 550 -9.03 -10.80 17.43
N GLY A 551 -7.88 -10.84 16.76
CA GLY A 551 -6.63 -11.31 17.34
C GLY A 551 -6.32 -12.79 17.09
N MET A 552 -5.29 -13.27 17.78
CA MET A 552 -4.77 -14.64 17.67
C MET A 552 -5.77 -15.68 18.19
N GLU A 553 -6.14 -16.64 17.33
CA GLU A 553 -6.91 -17.80 17.75
C GLU A 553 -6.00 -18.88 18.38
N ILE A 554 -6.52 -19.57 19.39
CA ILE A 554 -5.84 -20.68 20.08
C ILE A 554 -6.82 -21.86 20.17
N PHE A 555 -6.36 -23.07 19.85
CA PHE A 555 -7.12 -24.30 20.02
C PHE A 555 -6.22 -25.41 20.54
N GLU A 556 -6.67 -26.12 21.57
CA GLU A 556 -5.88 -27.12 22.31
C GLU A 556 -4.45 -26.62 22.63
N ASN A 557 -4.34 -25.41 23.19
CA ASN A 557 -3.08 -24.73 23.53
C ASN A 557 -2.13 -24.45 22.35
N THR A 558 -2.60 -24.60 21.11
CA THR A 558 -1.82 -24.33 19.90
C THR A 558 -2.31 -23.05 19.24
N LYS A 559 -1.38 -22.15 18.86
CA LYS A 559 -1.71 -20.94 18.10
C LYS A 559 -2.21 -21.31 16.71
N ARG A 560 -3.34 -20.74 16.30
CA ARG A 560 -4.02 -21.02 15.03
C ARG A 560 -4.07 -19.82 14.08
N GLY A 561 -3.50 -18.69 14.47
CA GLY A 561 -3.33 -17.48 13.65
C GLY A 561 -4.32 -16.37 13.99
N ASP A 562 -3.93 -15.13 13.71
CA ASP A 562 -4.86 -14.01 13.58
C ASP A 562 -5.28 -13.94 12.11
N LEU A 563 -6.39 -14.62 11.80
CA LEU A 563 -6.78 -14.84 10.41
C LEU A 563 -7.22 -13.56 9.71
N ARG A 564 -7.77 -12.58 10.45
CA ARG A 564 -8.17 -11.30 9.88
C ARG A 564 -6.96 -10.48 9.49
N ALA A 565 -6.01 -10.31 10.41
CA ALA A 565 -4.76 -9.60 10.13
C ALA A 565 -3.97 -10.29 9.01
N PHE A 566 -3.89 -11.62 9.04
CA PHE A 566 -3.25 -12.41 8.00
C PHE A 566 -3.89 -12.19 6.62
N ALA A 567 -5.20 -12.37 6.48
CA ALA A 567 -5.87 -12.23 5.19
C ALA A 567 -5.79 -10.81 4.61
N HIS A 568 -5.94 -9.77 5.45
CA HIS A 568 -5.79 -8.37 5.03
C HIS A 568 -4.38 -8.07 4.54
N ALA A 569 -3.36 -8.51 5.28
CA ALA A 569 -1.97 -8.31 4.91
C ALA A 569 -1.64 -8.97 3.56
N LEU A 570 -2.22 -10.14 3.26
CA LEU A 570 -1.99 -10.81 1.97
C LEU A 570 -2.71 -10.13 0.80
N VAL A 571 -3.92 -9.61 1.01
CA VAL A 571 -4.56 -8.75 0.00
C VAL A 571 -3.72 -7.51 -0.26
N ASP A 572 -3.20 -6.87 0.79
CA ASP A 572 -2.34 -5.69 0.68
C ASP A 572 -1.01 -6.00 -0.03
N ALA A 573 -0.48 -7.21 0.14
CA ALA A 573 0.67 -7.72 -0.60
C ALA A 573 0.37 -8.08 -2.07
N GLY A 574 -0.91 -8.09 -2.46
CA GLY A 574 -1.35 -8.28 -3.85
C GLY A 574 -2.12 -9.57 -4.15
N ALA A 575 -2.58 -10.31 -3.14
CA ALA A 575 -3.48 -11.44 -3.35
C ALA A 575 -4.79 -11.00 -4.05
N ALA A 576 -5.22 -11.77 -5.03
CA ALA A 576 -6.47 -11.55 -5.77
C ALA A 576 -7.68 -12.19 -5.08
N LEU A 577 -7.45 -13.29 -4.37
CA LEU A 577 -8.47 -14.09 -3.69
C LEU A 577 -7.81 -14.83 -2.52
N VAL A 578 -8.44 -14.83 -1.35
CA VAL A 578 -7.97 -15.54 -0.15
C VAL A 578 -9.05 -16.51 0.32
N ILE A 579 -8.68 -17.77 0.56
CA ILE A 579 -9.62 -18.87 0.82
C ILE A 579 -9.11 -19.69 2.00
N GLY A 580 -9.92 -19.75 3.06
CA GLY A 580 -9.63 -20.48 4.29
C GLY A 580 -10.33 -21.84 4.35
N HIS A 581 -9.73 -22.77 5.09
CA HIS A 581 -10.18 -24.16 5.18
C HIS A 581 -10.31 -24.70 6.61
N GLY A 582 -9.50 -24.22 7.57
CA GLY A 582 -9.85 -24.33 8.99
C GLY A 582 -10.94 -23.29 9.32
N PRO A 583 -11.97 -23.59 10.13
CA PRO A 583 -12.02 -24.56 11.23
C PRO A 583 -12.94 -25.80 11.06
N HIS A 584 -13.10 -26.36 9.86
CA HIS A 584 -14.07 -27.42 9.53
C HIS A 584 -15.56 -27.01 9.61
N VAL A 585 -15.84 -25.71 9.75
CA VAL A 585 -17.19 -25.12 9.60
C VAL A 585 -17.12 -23.88 8.71
N PRO A 586 -18.18 -23.54 7.94
CA PRO A 586 -18.21 -22.30 7.16
C PRO A 586 -18.08 -21.07 8.06
N ARG A 587 -17.30 -20.07 7.62
CA ARG A 587 -17.17 -18.77 8.29
C ARG A 587 -17.62 -17.62 7.38
N ALA A 588 -17.63 -16.42 7.93
CA ALA A 588 -17.90 -15.19 7.20
C ALA A 588 -17.00 -15.03 5.96
N MET A 589 -17.52 -14.30 4.96
CA MET A 589 -16.77 -13.81 3.80
C MET A 589 -16.84 -12.29 3.77
N GLU A 590 -15.82 -11.63 3.23
CA GLU A 590 -15.82 -10.19 3.00
C GLU A 590 -15.20 -9.80 1.67
N LEU A 591 -15.53 -8.58 1.25
CA LEU A 591 -14.85 -7.89 0.17
C LEU A 591 -13.97 -6.79 0.77
N TYR A 592 -12.64 -6.98 0.71
CA TYR A 592 -11.64 -6.04 1.22
C TYR A 592 -10.80 -5.51 0.04
N LYS A 593 -10.79 -4.19 -0.18
CA LYS A 593 -10.12 -3.53 -1.33
C LYS A 593 -10.50 -4.16 -2.68
N ASN A 594 -11.78 -4.47 -2.86
CA ASN A 594 -12.32 -5.16 -4.03
C ASN A 594 -11.68 -6.54 -4.32
N ARG A 595 -11.22 -7.25 -3.27
CA ARG A 595 -10.73 -8.63 -3.30
C ARG A 595 -11.56 -9.47 -2.32
N LEU A 596 -11.98 -10.66 -2.75
CA LEU A 596 -12.80 -11.54 -1.93
C LEU A 596 -11.92 -12.31 -0.94
N ILE A 597 -12.34 -12.35 0.32
CA ILE A 597 -11.75 -13.16 1.38
C ILE A 597 -12.85 -14.10 1.89
N ALA A 598 -12.61 -15.40 1.81
CA ALA A 598 -13.42 -16.42 2.48
C ALA A 598 -12.64 -16.98 3.66
N TYR A 599 -13.08 -16.73 4.89
CA TYR A 599 -12.32 -17.13 6.08
C TYR A 599 -12.37 -18.62 6.37
N SER A 600 -13.42 -19.31 5.92
CA SER A 600 -13.49 -20.77 5.91
C SER A 600 -14.61 -21.24 4.98
N LEU A 601 -14.30 -22.23 4.13
CA LEU A 601 -15.30 -22.99 3.39
C LEU A 601 -15.79 -24.24 4.14
N GLY A 602 -15.23 -24.58 5.30
CA GLY A 602 -15.62 -25.74 6.10
C GLY A 602 -15.39 -27.08 5.39
N ASN A 603 -16.06 -28.14 5.84
CA ASN A 603 -15.95 -29.46 5.23
C ASN A 603 -16.76 -29.55 3.93
N PHE A 604 -16.18 -30.12 2.87
CA PHE A 604 -16.86 -30.32 1.60
C PHE A 604 -17.21 -31.79 1.32
N GLN A 605 -16.24 -32.69 1.39
CA GLN A 605 -16.45 -34.14 1.20
C GLN A 605 -15.53 -34.88 2.15
N THR A 606 -16.07 -35.47 3.22
CA THR A 606 -15.26 -36.11 4.27
C THR A 606 -15.78 -37.49 4.65
N TYR A 607 -15.28 -38.53 3.98
CA TYR A 607 -15.83 -39.89 4.09
C TYR A 607 -15.53 -40.53 5.46
N GLY A 608 -16.57 -40.68 6.28
CA GLY A 608 -16.74 -41.53 7.46
C GLY A 608 -15.89 -41.22 8.70
N LYS A 609 -15.03 -40.19 8.66
CA LYS A 609 -14.14 -39.83 9.78
C LYS A 609 -14.43 -38.48 10.42
N MET A 610 -15.30 -37.67 9.83
CA MET A 610 -15.66 -36.34 10.35
C MET A 610 -17.07 -36.34 10.94
N ASN A 611 -17.31 -35.48 11.93
CA ASN A 611 -18.63 -35.29 12.51
C ASN A 611 -19.47 -34.37 11.60
N LEU A 612 -20.59 -34.89 11.10
CA LEU A 612 -21.50 -34.19 10.19
C LEU A 612 -22.78 -33.67 10.88
N ALA A 613 -22.78 -33.50 12.20
CA ALA A 613 -23.89 -32.86 12.89
C ALA A 613 -23.90 -31.33 12.68
N ASP A 614 -25.10 -30.78 12.54
CA ASP A 614 -25.37 -29.34 12.50
C ASP A 614 -24.69 -28.61 11.32
N GLN A 615 -24.15 -27.42 11.54
CA GLN A 615 -23.47 -26.61 10.52
C GLN A 615 -22.16 -27.24 10.01
N ARG A 616 -21.63 -28.30 10.65
CA ARG A 616 -20.46 -29.05 10.16
C ARG A 616 -20.73 -29.84 8.89
N ALA A 617 -22.00 -30.17 8.62
CA ALA A 617 -22.40 -30.80 7.37
C ALA A 617 -22.51 -29.82 6.19
N TYR A 618 -22.51 -28.50 6.44
CA TYR A 618 -22.67 -27.53 5.36
C TYR A 618 -21.40 -27.48 4.52
N ALA A 619 -21.56 -27.74 3.22
CA ALA A 619 -20.48 -27.86 2.24
C ALA A 619 -20.63 -26.79 1.15
N PRO A 620 -20.29 -25.52 1.43
CA PRO A 620 -20.32 -24.48 0.41
C PRO A 620 -19.28 -24.76 -0.68
N MET A 621 -19.70 -24.61 -1.93
CA MET A 621 -18.81 -24.50 -3.09
C MET A 621 -18.84 -23.05 -3.59
N LEU A 622 -17.69 -22.41 -3.59
CA LEU A 622 -17.53 -21.02 -3.97
C LEU A 622 -17.06 -20.91 -5.43
N SER A 623 -17.84 -20.25 -6.28
CA SER A 623 -17.45 -19.84 -7.63
C SER A 623 -17.18 -18.33 -7.64
N VAL A 624 -16.02 -17.92 -8.13
CA VAL A 624 -15.57 -16.51 -8.14
C VAL A 624 -15.10 -16.13 -9.53
N GLU A 625 -15.55 -14.99 -10.02
CA GLU A 625 -15.05 -14.37 -11.24
C GLU A 625 -14.05 -13.26 -10.90
N LEU A 626 -12.82 -13.41 -11.39
CA LEU A 626 -11.74 -12.46 -11.20
C LEU A 626 -11.39 -11.82 -12.54
N HIS A 627 -11.14 -10.52 -12.54
CA HIS A 627 -10.67 -9.83 -13.73
C HIS A 627 -9.22 -10.22 -14.06
N VAL A 628 -8.96 -10.64 -15.30
CA VAL A 628 -7.69 -11.29 -15.68
C VAL A 628 -6.44 -10.39 -15.58
N ARG A 629 -6.60 -9.06 -15.56
CA ARG A 629 -5.46 -8.12 -15.55
C ARG A 629 -4.95 -7.78 -14.15
N ASP A 630 -5.85 -7.62 -13.19
CA ASP A 630 -5.55 -7.07 -11.86
C ASP A 630 -6.08 -7.92 -10.70
N GLY A 631 -6.89 -8.94 -10.99
CA GLY A 631 -7.48 -9.83 -10.02
C GLY A 631 -8.61 -9.23 -9.20
N SER A 632 -9.22 -8.14 -9.67
CA SER A 632 -10.38 -7.57 -8.98
C SER A 632 -11.58 -8.53 -9.03
N PHE A 633 -12.32 -8.62 -7.92
CA PHE A 633 -13.57 -9.37 -7.86
C PHE A 633 -14.61 -8.76 -8.84
N ARG A 634 -15.26 -9.62 -9.64
CA ARG A 634 -16.33 -9.21 -10.57
C ARG A 634 -17.70 -9.75 -10.18
N GLY A 635 -17.73 -10.87 -9.48
CA GLY A 635 -18.95 -11.53 -9.05
C GLY A 635 -18.64 -12.96 -8.64
N GLY A 636 -19.67 -13.69 -8.22
CA GLY A 636 -19.53 -15.09 -7.87
C GLY A 636 -20.83 -15.72 -7.40
N ARG A 637 -20.73 -16.94 -6.86
CA ARG A 637 -21.85 -17.66 -6.27
C ARG A 637 -21.36 -18.65 -5.22
N ILE A 638 -22.12 -18.81 -4.15
CA ILE A 638 -22.01 -19.93 -3.22
C ILE A 638 -23.08 -20.95 -3.62
N VAL A 639 -22.66 -22.08 -4.21
CA VAL A 639 -23.54 -23.23 -4.39
C VAL A 639 -23.54 -24.02 -3.08
N SER A 640 -24.70 -24.20 -2.46
CA SER A 640 -24.79 -24.88 -1.17
C SER A 640 -24.93 -26.38 -1.39
N PHE A 641 -24.04 -27.17 -0.81
CA PHE A 641 -24.22 -28.60 -0.61
C PHE A 641 -24.37 -28.90 0.89
N ILE A 642 -24.91 -30.07 1.19
CA ILE A 642 -24.92 -30.64 2.53
C ILE A 642 -24.35 -32.05 2.46
N GLN A 643 -23.41 -32.36 3.35
CA GLN A 643 -22.88 -33.71 3.47
C GLN A 643 -23.89 -34.60 4.21
N LYS A 644 -24.24 -35.73 3.60
CA LYS A 644 -24.96 -36.80 4.29
C LYS A 644 -24.00 -37.92 4.62
N GLU A 645 -24.20 -38.56 5.77
CA GLU A 645 -23.48 -39.78 6.15
C GLU A 645 -23.44 -40.77 4.97
N PRO A 646 -22.26 -41.32 4.60
CA PRO A 646 -21.00 -41.25 5.32
C PRO A 646 -20.09 -40.06 4.95
N GLY A 647 -20.60 -38.90 4.50
CA GLY A 647 -19.78 -37.74 4.08
C GLY A 647 -19.79 -37.46 2.59
N ILE A 648 -20.93 -37.74 1.94
CA ILE A 648 -21.17 -37.50 0.52
C ILE A 648 -21.90 -36.14 0.37
N PRO A 649 -21.35 -35.18 -0.39
CA PRO A 649 -22.02 -33.90 -0.66
C PRO A 649 -23.21 -34.08 -1.60
N LEU A 650 -24.39 -33.65 -1.15
CA LEU A 650 -25.61 -33.58 -1.96
C LEU A 650 -26.05 -32.14 -2.11
N PHE A 651 -26.65 -31.80 -3.25
CA PHE A 651 -27.14 -30.46 -3.51
C PHE A 651 -28.14 -30.03 -2.44
N ASP A 652 -27.96 -28.82 -1.87
CA ASP A 652 -28.85 -28.29 -0.84
C ASP A 652 -29.80 -27.22 -1.43
N PRO A 653 -31.04 -27.58 -1.81
CA PRO A 653 -32.00 -26.63 -2.36
C PRO A 653 -32.43 -25.55 -1.35
N GLN A 654 -32.16 -25.75 -0.05
CA GLN A 654 -32.47 -24.75 0.98
C GLN A 654 -31.42 -23.64 1.08
N VAL A 655 -30.30 -23.75 0.36
CA VAL A 655 -29.22 -22.75 0.29
C VAL A 655 -28.65 -22.41 1.67
N ARG A 656 -28.57 -23.39 2.58
CA ARG A 656 -28.27 -23.17 4.00
C ARG A 656 -26.87 -22.62 4.23
N ALA A 657 -25.88 -23.12 3.48
CA ALA A 657 -24.50 -22.64 3.61
C ALA A 657 -24.37 -21.16 3.26
N ALA A 658 -24.95 -20.70 2.13
CA ALA A 658 -24.91 -19.29 1.76
C ALA A 658 -25.66 -18.38 2.75
N LYS A 659 -26.81 -18.84 3.28
CA LYS A 659 -27.57 -18.13 4.32
C LYS A 659 -26.76 -17.96 5.61
N LEU A 660 -26.09 -19.02 6.06
CA LEU A 660 -25.22 -18.98 7.23
C LEU A 660 -24.05 -18.00 7.03
N ILE A 661 -23.35 -18.09 5.89
CA ILE A 661 -22.20 -17.21 5.58
C ILE A 661 -22.64 -15.74 5.53
N LYS A 662 -23.83 -15.45 4.97
CA LYS A 662 -24.42 -14.11 4.96
C LYS A 662 -24.69 -13.58 6.37
N GLU A 663 -25.24 -14.42 7.24
CA GLU A 663 -25.51 -14.06 8.63
C GLU A 663 -24.22 -13.77 9.40
N LEU A 664 -23.22 -14.65 9.28
CA LEU A 664 -21.91 -14.48 9.91
C LEU A 664 -21.21 -13.21 9.38
N GLY A 665 -21.28 -12.94 8.08
CA GLY A 665 -20.73 -11.72 7.48
C GLY A 665 -21.31 -10.43 8.08
N ARG A 666 -22.61 -10.40 8.40
CA ARG A 666 -23.26 -9.25 9.07
C ARG A 666 -22.84 -9.11 10.54
N LYS A 667 -22.59 -10.23 11.22
CA LYS A 667 -22.26 -10.26 12.64
C LYS A 667 -20.78 -9.99 12.92
N ASP A 668 -19.89 -10.42 12.03
CA ASP A 668 -18.45 -10.41 12.26
C ASP A 668 -17.72 -9.28 11.53
N ILE A 669 -18.33 -8.66 10.52
CA ILE A 669 -17.63 -7.75 9.62
C ILE A 669 -18.42 -6.45 9.50
N ALA A 670 -17.92 -5.41 10.18
CA ALA A 670 -18.50 -4.07 10.10
C ALA A 670 -18.34 -3.50 8.69
N ASN A 671 -19.42 -2.97 8.11
CA ASN A 671 -19.44 -2.36 6.77
C ASN A 671 -18.96 -3.29 5.65
N ASN A 672 -19.32 -4.58 5.70
CA ASN A 672 -18.97 -5.53 4.66
C ASN A 672 -19.56 -5.11 3.29
N LEU A 673 -18.69 -4.96 2.29
CA LEU A 673 -19.06 -4.54 0.93
C LEU A 673 -19.43 -5.72 0.02
N LEU A 674 -19.49 -6.93 0.58
CA LEU A 674 -20.00 -8.12 -0.10
C LEU A 674 -21.49 -8.30 0.20
N GLU A 675 -22.32 -8.36 -0.85
CA GLU A 675 -23.71 -8.78 -0.72
C GLU A 675 -23.87 -10.22 -1.22
N ILE A 676 -24.52 -11.03 -0.38
CA ILE A 676 -24.92 -12.40 -0.70
C ILE A 676 -26.42 -12.42 -0.92
N ALA A 677 -26.84 -12.69 -2.16
CA ALA A 677 -28.23 -12.82 -2.55
C ALA A 677 -28.86 -14.11 -1.96
N PRO A 678 -30.21 -14.19 -1.84
CA PRO A 678 -30.88 -15.36 -1.26
C PRO A 678 -30.59 -16.69 -1.96
N ASP A 679 -30.26 -16.65 -3.24
CA ASP A 679 -29.88 -17.80 -4.09
C ASP A 679 -28.37 -18.14 -4.01
N GLY A 680 -27.61 -17.43 -3.17
CA GLY A 680 -26.17 -17.59 -3.04
C GLY A 680 -25.34 -16.75 -4.02
N GLY A 681 -25.96 -15.93 -4.88
CA GLY A 681 -25.23 -15.00 -5.76
C GLY A 681 -24.39 -13.99 -4.97
N LEU A 682 -23.15 -13.77 -5.39
CA LEU A 682 -22.22 -12.81 -4.78
C LEU A 682 -22.08 -11.59 -5.68
N LYS A 683 -22.32 -10.42 -5.12
CA LYS A 683 -22.03 -9.14 -5.77
C LYS A 683 -21.27 -8.22 -4.84
N ALA A 684 -20.38 -7.43 -5.42
CA ALA A 684 -19.88 -6.27 -4.73
C ALA A 684 -21.06 -5.32 -4.58
N LEU A 685 -21.33 -4.90 -3.35
CA LEU A 685 -21.98 -3.60 -3.16
C LEU A 685 -21.05 -2.59 -3.81
N GLU A 686 -21.61 -1.55 -4.42
CA GLU A 686 -20.79 -0.39 -4.66
C GLU A 686 -20.15 -0.06 -3.32
N GLU A 687 -18.80 -0.07 -3.24
CA GLU A 687 -18.16 0.70 -2.19
C GLU A 687 -18.90 2.03 -2.23
N PRO A 688 -19.34 2.63 -1.10
CA PRO A 688 -19.72 4.01 -1.17
C PRO A 688 -18.51 4.65 -1.85
N LYS A 689 -18.68 5.04 -3.13
CA LYS A 689 -17.60 5.63 -3.91
C LYS A 689 -17.00 6.59 -2.93
N LYS A 690 -15.68 6.65 -2.80
CA LYS A 690 -15.09 7.82 -2.17
C LYS A 690 -15.63 8.94 -3.04
N TYR A 691 -16.74 9.50 -2.61
CA TYR A 691 -17.52 10.44 -3.37
C TYR A 691 -16.55 11.59 -3.32
N ILE A 692 -15.89 11.78 -4.44
CA ILE A 692 -15.21 13.00 -4.73
C ILE A 692 -16.38 13.79 -5.29
N PRO A 693 -17.05 14.61 -4.46
CA PRO A 693 -18.06 15.49 -5.02
C PRO A 693 -17.39 16.23 -6.18
N PRO A 694 -18.11 16.48 -7.29
CA PRO A 694 -17.62 17.46 -8.24
C PRO A 694 -17.21 18.72 -7.48
N VAL A 695 -16.12 19.35 -7.91
CA VAL A 695 -15.60 20.56 -7.27
C VAL A 695 -16.74 21.57 -7.15
N LYS A 696 -17.14 21.86 -5.91
CA LYS A 696 -18.26 22.74 -5.61
C LYS A 696 -17.70 24.11 -5.27
N ARG A 697 -18.06 25.09 -6.10
CA ARG A 697 -17.79 26.51 -5.93
C ARG A 697 -19.14 27.21 -5.83
N VAL A 698 -19.50 27.66 -4.64
CA VAL A 698 -20.85 28.20 -4.40
C VAL A 698 -20.88 29.67 -4.84
N PRO A 699 -21.86 30.13 -5.61
CA PRO A 699 -21.96 31.54 -5.95
C PRO A 699 -22.26 32.37 -4.70
N ILE A 700 -21.65 33.57 -4.61
CA ILE A 700 -22.05 34.56 -3.60
C ILE A 700 -23.53 34.89 -3.78
N GLY A 701 -24.26 34.98 -2.68
CA GLY A 701 -25.71 35.17 -2.64
C GLY A 701 -26.52 33.88 -2.44
N ALA A 702 -25.90 32.70 -2.48
CA ALA A 702 -26.58 31.45 -2.16
C ALA A 702 -27.24 31.52 -0.77
N THR A 703 -28.54 31.26 -0.69
CA THR A 703 -29.35 31.48 0.53
C THR A 703 -30.17 30.25 0.89
N ALA A 704 -30.44 30.08 2.17
CA ALA A 704 -31.38 29.11 2.72
C ALA A 704 -32.24 29.79 3.79
N LYS A 705 -33.52 29.43 3.87
CA LYS A 705 -34.49 29.98 4.83
C LYS A 705 -35.19 28.84 5.57
N SER A 706 -35.63 29.10 6.80
CA SER A 706 -36.55 28.22 7.52
C SER A 706 -37.92 28.21 6.85
N LYS A 707 -38.72 27.18 7.14
CA LYS A 707 -40.09 27.04 6.62
C LYS A 707 -40.99 28.24 6.96
N ASN A 708 -40.77 28.85 8.12
CA ASN A 708 -41.58 29.96 8.63
C ASN A 708 -40.96 31.33 8.31
N ASN A 709 -39.82 31.37 7.60
CA ASN A 709 -39.04 32.57 7.27
C ASN A 709 -38.44 33.35 8.47
N ASP A 710 -38.54 32.82 9.69
CA ASP A 710 -37.95 33.36 10.92
C ASP A 710 -36.41 33.22 11.01
N PHE A 711 -35.81 32.50 10.07
CA PHE A 711 -34.36 32.31 9.96
C PHE A 711 -33.92 32.31 8.49
N ARG A 712 -32.86 33.05 8.19
CA ARG A 712 -32.18 33.04 6.88
C ARG A 712 -30.67 33.01 7.05
N MET A 713 -30.02 32.26 6.16
CA MET A 713 -28.58 32.17 6.06
C MET A 713 -28.14 32.37 4.60
N THR A 714 -27.23 33.33 4.36
CA THR A 714 -26.81 33.73 3.01
C THR A 714 -25.30 33.80 2.89
N LEU A 715 -24.69 33.14 1.90
CA LEU A 715 -23.27 33.29 1.58
C LEU A 715 -23.01 34.72 1.10
N SER A 716 -22.41 35.54 1.94
CA SER A 716 -22.30 37.00 1.74
C SER A 716 -20.94 37.45 1.22
N ALA A 717 -19.89 36.67 1.49
CA ALA A 717 -18.53 36.90 1.03
C ALA A 717 -17.70 35.60 1.08
N ARG A 718 -16.56 35.60 0.39
CA ARG A 718 -15.60 34.50 0.41
C ARG A 718 -14.18 35.04 0.24
N PHE A 719 -13.24 34.45 0.97
CA PHE A 719 -11.79 34.55 0.71
C PHE A 719 -11.33 33.23 0.10
N GLN A 720 -10.60 33.24 -1.02
CA GLN A 720 -10.24 32.00 -1.71
C GLN A 720 -8.91 32.04 -2.46
N HIS A 721 -8.29 30.87 -2.63
CA HIS A 721 -7.00 30.70 -3.31
C HIS A 721 -7.12 29.74 -4.50
N TYR A 722 -7.98 30.06 -5.47
CA TYR A 722 -8.14 29.29 -6.71
C TYR A 722 -8.55 30.13 -7.94
N ASN A 723 -9.18 31.28 -7.76
CA ASN A 723 -9.52 32.21 -8.84
C ASN A 723 -8.92 33.59 -8.57
N ARG A 724 -7.91 34.00 -9.35
CA ARG A 724 -7.22 35.29 -9.18
C ARG A 724 -8.05 36.50 -9.63
N SER A 725 -9.11 36.29 -10.40
CA SER A 725 -9.95 37.35 -10.96
C SER A 725 -11.43 36.97 -10.81
N PRO A 726 -11.96 36.98 -9.57
CA PRO A 726 -13.36 36.66 -9.30
C PRO A 726 -14.29 37.73 -9.87
N GLU A 727 -15.43 37.30 -10.42
CA GLU A 727 -16.44 38.19 -11.02
C GLU A 727 -17.18 39.02 -9.96
N HIS A 728 -17.43 38.45 -8.78
CA HIS A 728 -18.18 39.10 -7.71
C HIS A 728 -17.23 39.86 -6.75
N PRO A 729 -17.49 41.15 -6.40
CA PRO A 729 -16.56 41.97 -5.61
C PRO A 729 -16.37 41.51 -4.14
N ARG A 730 -17.28 40.66 -3.64
CA ARG A 730 -17.18 40.02 -2.31
C ARG A 730 -16.64 38.59 -2.34
N ASP A 731 -16.26 38.09 -3.51
CA ASP A 731 -15.45 36.88 -3.65
C ASP A 731 -14.01 37.36 -3.89
N ARG A 732 -13.12 37.16 -2.92
CA ARG A 732 -11.79 37.81 -2.91
C ARG A 732 -10.70 36.75 -3.03
N TYR A 733 -9.77 36.99 -3.94
CA TYR A 733 -8.55 36.18 -4.01
C TYR A 733 -7.64 36.51 -2.83
N ASP A 734 -7.26 35.50 -2.06
CA ASP A 734 -6.38 35.61 -0.91
C ASP A 734 -5.34 34.48 -0.93
N VAL A 735 -4.09 34.86 -1.19
CA VAL A 735 -2.95 33.94 -1.28
C VAL A 735 -2.61 33.29 0.07
N MET A 736 -3.03 33.89 1.19
CA MET A 736 -2.80 33.36 2.52
C MET A 736 -3.81 32.26 2.89
N VAL A 737 -4.90 32.08 2.15
CA VAL A 737 -5.90 31.02 2.38
C VAL A 737 -5.43 29.70 1.74
N GLN A 738 -4.44 29.05 2.36
CA GLN A 738 -3.85 27.80 1.90
C GLN A 738 -4.29 26.62 2.77
N SER A 739 -5.22 25.83 2.24
CA SER A 739 -5.84 24.69 2.91
C SER A 739 -6.32 25.04 4.34
N PRO A 740 -7.23 26.03 4.48
CA PRO A 740 -7.64 26.52 5.79
C PRO A 740 -8.32 25.43 6.62
N LYS A 741 -8.01 25.38 7.92
CA LYS A 741 -8.42 24.29 8.82
C LYS A 741 -9.42 24.69 9.88
N SER A 742 -9.22 25.83 10.52
CA SER A 742 -10.13 26.35 11.54
C SER A 742 -10.24 27.86 11.42
N ALA A 743 -11.34 28.39 11.95
CA ALA A 743 -11.58 29.81 12.12
C ALA A 743 -11.99 30.06 13.57
N GLY A 744 -11.87 31.30 14.03
CA GLY A 744 -12.30 31.71 15.36
C GLY A 744 -12.45 33.21 15.45
N PHE A 745 -13.45 33.67 16.20
CA PHE A 745 -13.65 35.08 16.48
C PHE A 745 -13.08 35.45 17.83
N ARG A 746 -12.39 36.58 17.88
CA ARG A 746 -12.09 37.21 19.17
C ARG A 746 -13.43 37.51 19.88
N PRO A 747 -13.55 37.24 21.19
CA PRO A 747 -14.82 37.39 21.93
C PRO A 747 -15.50 38.76 21.80
N ASP A 748 -14.74 39.85 21.64
CA ASP A 748 -15.28 41.20 21.42
C ASP A 748 -15.74 41.48 19.98
N GLY A 749 -15.61 40.51 19.08
CA GLY A 749 -16.03 40.60 17.68
C GLY A 749 -15.12 41.46 16.79
N THR A 750 -14.02 42.00 17.32
CA THR A 750 -13.16 42.96 16.58
C THR A 750 -12.29 42.29 15.51
N LYS A 751 -11.95 41.01 15.69
CA LYS A 751 -11.08 40.25 14.79
C LYS A 751 -11.59 38.84 14.58
N ALA A 752 -11.42 38.32 13.38
CA ALA A 752 -11.55 36.91 13.05
C ALA A 752 -10.19 36.35 12.63
N TYR A 753 -9.88 35.14 13.07
CA TYR A 753 -8.62 34.45 12.76
C TYR A 753 -8.90 33.19 11.96
N VAL A 754 -8.03 32.90 10.99
CA VAL A 754 -8.10 31.68 10.17
C VAL A 754 -6.75 30.99 10.18
N ASN A 755 -6.72 29.70 10.55
CA ASN A 755 -5.53 28.87 10.44
C ASN A 755 -5.38 28.31 9.02
N SER A 756 -4.31 28.69 8.34
CA SER A 756 -3.92 28.18 7.02
C SER A 756 -2.84 27.11 7.18
N LEU A 757 -3.24 25.85 7.12
CA LEU A 757 -2.39 24.70 7.42
C LEU A 757 -1.17 24.62 6.50
N GLU A 758 -1.39 24.67 5.18
CA GLU A 758 -0.31 24.56 4.20
C GLU A 758 0.44 25.88 4.01
N GLY A 759 -0.14 26.99 4.49
CA GLY A 759 0.49 28.30 4.51
C GLY A 759 1.35 28.56 5.75
N PHE A 760 1.39 27.63 6.73
CA PHE A 760 2.09 27.80 8.02
C PHE A 760 1.77 29.12 8.73
N THR A 761 0.53 29.59 8.60
CA THR A 761 0.12 30.94 9.03
C THR A 761 -1.25 30.96 9.67
N THR A 762 -1.44 31.89 10.60
CA THR A 762 -2.77 32.34 11.03
C THR A 762 -3.02 33.73 10.47
N VAL A 763 -4.13 33.92 9.78
CA VAL A 763 -4.48 35.20 9.14
C VAL A 763 -5.53 35.91 9.99
N ALA A 764 -5.30 37.17 10.31
CA ALA A 764 -6.24 38.02 11.04
C ALA A 764 -7.04 38.87 10.05
N TYR A 765 -8.35 38.97 10.28
CA TYR A 765 -9.29 39.73 9.47
C TYR A 765 -10.15 40.63 10.34
N ASP A 766 -10.56 41.76 9.76
CA ASP A 766 -11.68 42.55 10.23
C ASP A 766 -12.98 41.85 9.75
N PRO A 767 -13.82 41.34 10.66
CA PRO A 767 -15.01 40.59 10.28
C PRO A 767 -16.16 41.48 9.78
N VAL A 768 -16.09 42.80 9.96
CA VAL A 768 -17.10 43.76 9.50
C VAL A 768 -16.71 44.31 8.12
N ALA A 769 -15.48 44.82 7.99
CA ALA A 769 -14.95 45.32 6.71
C ALA A 769 -14.57 44.18 5.74
N LEU A 770 -14.51 42.94 6.25
CA LEU A 770 -14.09 41.73 5.54
C LEU A 770 -12.69 41.87 4.94
N LYS A 771 -11.78 42.56 5.63
CA LYS A 771 -10.44 42.86 5.12
C LYS A 771 -9.38 42.15 5.95
N GLN A 772 -8.34 41.64 5.30
CA GLN A 772 -7.17 41.13 6.00
C GLN A 772 -6.47 42.26 6.77
N LEU A 773 -6.18 42.02 8.04
CA LEU A 773 -5.45 42.93 8.93
C LEU A 773 -3.96 42.59 8.99
N GLY A 774 -3.63 41.29 8.98
CA GLY A 774 -2.26 40.83 9.10
C GLY A 774 -2.14 39.31 9.02
N THR A 775 -0.90 38.83 9.04
CA THR A 775 -0.57 37.41 8.97
C THR A 775 0.50 37.07 10.00
N ILE A 776 0.25 35.99 10.74
CA ILE A 776 1.10 35.50 11.82
C ILE A 776 1.75 34.22 11.31
N ARG A 777 3.09 34.21 11.22
CA ARG A 777 3.85 33.09 10.66
C ARG A 777 4.31 32.14 11.77
N HIS A 778 4.14 30.84 11.54
CA HIS A 778 4.46 29.76 12.48
C HIS A 778 5.73 29.01 12.09
N CYS A 779 6.79 29.73 11.74
CA CYS A 779 8.10 29.17 11.46
C CYS A 779 9.11 29.76 12.44
N PHE A 780 9.89 28.89 13.08
CA PHE A 780 10.80 29.24 14.15
C PHE A 780 12.21 28.85 13.76
N ASP A 781 13.13 29.80 13.89
CA ASP A 781 14.57 29.63 13.73
C ASP A 781 15.31 30.31 14.90
N GLU A 782 16.63 30.49 14.79
CA GLU A 782 17.46 31.13 15.81
C GLU A 782 16.92 32.50 16.26
N LYS A 783 16.27 33.25 15.37
CA LYS A 783 15.70 34.58 15.70
C LYS A 783 14.51 34.48 16.63
N ASN A 784 13.86 33.32 16.66
CA ASN A 784 12.68 33.05 17.48
C ASN A 784 12.99 32.21 18.72
N ALA A 785 14.25 31.83 18.96
CA ALA A 785 14.63 30.96 20.08
C ALA A 785 14.11 31.46 21.44
N GLY A 786 14.07 32.78 21.66
CA GLY A 786 13.53 33.37 22.89
C GLY A 786 12.02 33.21 23.11
N LEU A 787 11.26 32.81 22.09
CA LEU A 787 9.82 32.53 22.21
C LEU A 787 9.55 31.09 22.69
N ILE A 788 10.49 30.18 22.47
CA ILE A 788 10.29 28.75 22.72
C ILE A 788 10.58 28.45 24.18
N SER A 789 9.58 27.89 24.86
CA SER A 789 9.68 27.53 26.27
C SER A 789 10.66 26.37 26.48
N SER A 790 11.59 26.53 27.41
CA SER A 790 12.57 25.50 27.82
C SER A 790 11.97 24.31 28.60
N GLN A 791 10.66 24.31 28.83
CA GLN A 791 9.96 23.21 29.51
C GLN A 791 10.04 21.92 28.70
N LYS A 792 10.23 20.78 29.38
CA LYS A 792 10.23 19.47 28.73
C LYS A 792 8.81 19.11 28.25
N PRO A 793 8.65 18.48 27.08
CA PRO A 793 7.36 18.02 26.57
C PRO A 793 6.86 16.82 27.39
N PHE A 794 6.40 17.06 28.62
CA PHE A 794 6.01 16.00 29.56
C PHE A 794 7.13 14.94 29.70
N ASP A 795 6.82 13.68 29.41
CA ASP A 795 7.75 12.55 29.36
C ASP A 795 8.09 12.10 27.91
N TYR A 796 7.77 12.93 26.91
CA TYR A 796 8.09 12.64 25.51
C TYR A 796 9.56 12.92 25.19
N ALA A 797 10.11 12.11 24.27
CA ALA A 797 11.43 12.33 23.68
C ALA A 797 11.30 12.73 22.20
N PHE A 798 12.25 13.54 21.73
CA PHE A 798 12.42 13.81 20.31
C PHE A 798 13.28 12.71 19.67
N ILE A 799 12.67 11.93 18.80
CA ILE A 799 13.26 10.76 18.16
C ILE A 799 13.74 11.12 16.75
N VAL A 800 12.94 11.88 16.01
CA VAL A 800 13.32 12.41 14.70
C VAL A 800 13.89 13.81 14.88
N LYS A 801 15.00 14.14 14.22
CA LYS A 801 15.61 15.48 14.30
C LYS A 801 15.53 16.18 12.94
N PRO A 802 15.33 17.51 12.91
CA PRO A 802 15.42 18.29 11.68
C PRO A 802 16.88 18.34 11.20
N LYS A 803 17.10 18.80 9.96
CA LYS A 803 18.44 18.91 9.37
C LYS A 803 19.39 19.82 10.16
N SER A 804 18.87 20.83 10.85
CA SER A 804 19.62 21.71 11.75
C SER A 804 20.17 20.97 12.97
N GLY A 805 19.62 19.80 13.32
CA GLY A 805 19.86 19.11 14.58
C GLY A 805 19.12 19.71 15.78
N ASP A 806 18.71 20.97 15.69
CA ASP A 806 17.91 21.68 16.69
C ASP A 806 16.41 21.46 16.45
N VAL A 807 15.77 20.75 17.38
CA VAL A 807 14.34 20.41 17.32
C VAL A 807 13.43 21.63 17.43
N ASP A 808 13.95 22.76 17.87
CA ASP A 808 13.20 24.01 18.00
C ASP A 808 13.19 24.83 16.69
N HIS A 809 13.99 24.42 15.69
CA HIS A 809 13.93 24.96 14.33
C HIS A 809 12.91 24.19 13.48
N PHE A 810 11.71 24.74 13.34
CA PHE A 810 10.61 24.09 12.60
C PHE A 810 9.54 25.07 12.08
N CYS A 811 8.79 24.65 11.07
CA CYS A 811 7.56 25.28 10.63
C CYS A 811 6.34 24.46 11.08
N GLY A 812 5.57 25.01 12.02
CA GLY A 812 4.34 24.41 12.54
C GLY A 812 3.17 24.62 11.59
N LYS A 813 2.51 23.53 11.16
CA LYS A 813 1.24 23.61 10.42
C LYS A 813 0.09 23.88 11.41
N PRO A 814 -0.58 25.05 11.40
CA PRO A 814 -1.62 25.39 12.38
C PRO A 814 -2.93 24.65 12.12
N VAL A 815 -3.56 24.15 13.18
CA VAL A 815 -4.66 23.16 13.07
C VAL A 815 -5.96 23.64 13.70
N GLU A 816 -5.97 23.77 15.03
CA GLU A 816 -7.10 24.24 15.82
C GLU A 816 -6.69 25.47 16.62
N MET A 817 -7.68 26.19 17.14
CA MET A 817 -7.43 27.36 17.95
C MET A 817 -8.43 27.50 19.10
N ALA A 818 -8.04 28.20 20.15
CA ALA A 818 -8.94 28.61 21.22
C ALA A 818 -8.49 29.92 21.86
N PHE A 819 -9.44 30.66 22.44
CA PHE A 819 -9.15 31.92 23.14
C PHE A 819 -9.10 31.69 24.65
N SER A 820 -8.23 32.40 25.36
CA SER A 820 -8.26 32.51 26.81
C SER A 820 -8.12 33.96 27.25
N HIS A 821 -8.31 34.21 28.55
CA HIS A 821 -8.18 35.55 29.14
C HIS A 821 -9.04 36.58 28.40
N GLU A 822 -10.33 36.27 28.24
CA GLU A 822 -11.30 37.15 27.58
C GLU A 822 -10.90 37.56 26.15
N GLY A 823 -10.14 36.71 25.46
CA GLY A 823 -9.70 36.97 24.10
C GLY A 823 -8.34 37.62 23.98
N ARG A 824 -7.66 37.95 25.08
CA ARG A 824 -6.31 38.50 25.04
C ARG A 824 -5.32 37.54 24.38
N PHE A 825 -5.46 36.24 24.61
CA PHE A 825 -4.55 35.24 24.06
C PHE A 825 -5.28 34.26 23.14
N LEU A 826 -4.77 34.12 21.92
CA LEU A 826 -5.15 33.10 20.96
C LEU A 826 -4.13 31.97 21.00
N TRP A 827 -4.61 30.75 21.24
CA TRP A 827 -3.79 29.55 21.27
C TRP A 827 -3.95 28.81 19.95
N VAL A 828 -2.84 28.35 19.36
CA VAL A 828 -2.84 27.64 18.07
C VAL A 828 -2.00 26.38 18.18
N SER A 829 -2.60 25.22 17.87
CA SER A 829 -1.89 23.93 17.88
C SER A 829 -1.25 23.60 16.54
N TYR A 830 -0.11 22.88 16.57
CA TYR A 830 0.68 22.57 15.39
C TYR A 830 0.90 21.10 15.11
N TYR A 831 1.18 20.80 13.84
CA TYR A 831 1.95 19.62 13.44
C TYR A 831 3.38 20.03 13.06
N ARG A 832 4.39 19.29 13.53
CA ARG A 832 5.80 19.43 13.10
C ARG A 832 6.14 18.59 11.87
N ARG A 833 5.27 18.64 10.85
CA ARG A 833 5.36 17.77 9.65
C ARG A 833 6.31 18.26 8.57
N ASP A 834 6.93 19.41 8.77
CA ASP A 834 7.98 19.92 7.91
C ASP A 834 9.24 19.02 7.92
N TYR A 835 9.53 18.36 9.05
CA TYR A 835 10.62 17.38 9.15
C TYR A 835 10.25 16.05 9.81
N ASP A 836 9.11 15.95 10.48
CA ASP A 836 8.59 14.72 11.08
C ASP A 836 7.33 14.24 10.32
N GLU A 837 7.57 13.69 9.13
CA GLU A 837 6.54 13.25 8.17
C GLU A 837 5.51 12.30 8.81
N PHE A 838 5.99 11.38 9.66
CA PHE A 838 5.20 10.35 10.36
C PHE A 838 4.68 10.81 11.73
N SER A 839 4.94 12.07 12.10
CA SER A 839 4.45 12.69 13.34
C SER A 839 4.81 11.92 14.61
N GLN A 840 6.03 11.39 14.68
CA GLN A 840 6.52 10.57 15.79
C GLN A 840 6.95 11.40 17.02
N ASN A 841 7.37 12.65 16.81
CA ASN A 841 7.83 13.57 17.85
C ASN A 841 6.69 14.29 18.58
N PRO A 842 6.95 14.79 19.80
CA PRO A 842 6.12 15.81 20.39
C PRO A 842 6.06 17.06 19.49
N SER A 843 4.89 17.68 19.43
CA SER A 843 4.65 18.91 18.66
C SER A 843 4.64 20.13 19.58
N ALA A 844 3.98 21.22 19.19
CA ALA A 844 3.96 22.46 19.95
C ALA A 844 2.61 23.20 19.81
N VAL A 845 2.42 24.20 20.66
CA VAL A 845 1.29 25.14 20.65
C VAL A 845 1.85 26.54 20.85
N ALA A 846 1.44 27.51 20.05
CA ALA A 846 1.77 28.91 20.32
C ALA A 846 0.66 29.65 21.02
N VAL A 847 1.08 30.67 21.76
CA VAL A 847 0.25 31.70 22.36
C VAL A 847 0.53 33.00 21.61
N ILE A 848 -0.54 33.58 21.08
CA ILE A 848 -0.53 34.82 20.32
C ILE A 848 -1.24 35.89 21.15
N ASP A 849 -0.60 37.03 21.34
CA ASP A 849 -1.28 38.20 21.90
C ASP A 849 -2.13 38.86 20.81
N THR A 850 -3.45 38.88 20.99
CA THR A 850 -4.40 39.35 19.96
C THR A 850 -4.45 40.87 19.84
N GLN A 851 -3.83 41.62 20.74
CA GLN A 851 -3.68 43.07 20.62
C GLN A 851 -2.59 43.41 19.59
N THR A 852 -1.48 42.68 19.63
CA THR A 852 -0.31 42.90 18.76
C THR A 852 -0.23 41.96 17.57
N ASP A 853 -1.03 40.88 17.56
CA ASP A 853 -0.97 39.77 16.60
C ASP A 853 0.43 39.12 16.51
N ALA A 854 1.15 39.12 17.64
CA ALA A 854 2.48 38.53 17.75
C ALA A 854 2.46 37.23 18.58
N ILE A 855 3.26 36.24 18.18
CA ILE A 855 3.53 35.08 19.01
C ILE A 855 4.37 35.53 20.20
N VAL A 856 3.87 35.30 21.40
CA VAL A 856 4.52 35.72 22.66
C VAL A 856 5.20 34.55 23.38
N THR A 857 4.73 33.32 23.16
CA THR A 857 5.44 32.12 23.60
C THR A 857 4.99 30.88 22.82
N VAL A 858 5.87 29.89 22.74
CA VAL A 858 5.58 28.57 22.17
C VAL A 858 5.86 27.51 23.23
N LEU A 859 4.84 26.73 23.56
CA LEU A 859 4.92 25.65 24.53
C LEU A 859 5.03 24.30 23.80
N PRO A 860 5.86 23.37 24.30
CA PRO A 860 5.82 22.00 23.81
C PRO A 860 4.47 21.34 24.13
N SER A 861 4.15 20.31 23.36
CA SER A 861 2.94 19.51 23.55
C SER A 861 3.30 18.01 23.49
N GLY A 862 2.29 17.15 23.43
CA GLY A 862 2.45 15.76 23.02
C GLY A 862 2.40 15.61 21.49
N PRO A 863 2.24 14.38 20.99
CA PRO A 863 2.15 14.12 19.55
C PRO A 863 0.83 14.68 19.01
N ILE A 864 0.92 15.38 17.88
CA ILE A 864 -0.24 15.77 17.05
C ILE A 864 -1.41 16.36 17.87
N PRO A 865 -1.27 17.52 18.53
CA PRO A 865 -2.35 18.19 19.26
C PRO A 865 -3.47 18.61 18.29
N LYS A 866 -4.49 17.77 18.14
CA LYS A 866 -5.56 17.92 17.14
C LYS A 866 -6.77 18.69 17.64
N PHE A 867 -6.81 19.01 18.92
CA PHE A 867 -7.83 19.86 19.52
C PHE A 867 -7.27 20.57 20.75
N ILE A 868 -7.82 21.75 21.04
CA ILE A 868 -7.43 22.60 22.15
C ILE A 868 -8.67 23.28 22.74
N THR A 869 -8.77 23.36 24.05
CA THR A 869 -9.88 24.05 24.72
C THR A 869 -9.46 24.60 26.09
N PRO A 870 -9.85 25.84 26.45
CA PRO A 870 -9.67 26.38 27.79
C PRO A 870 -10.73 25.83 28.75
N SER A 871 -10.42 25.80 30.04
CA SER A 871 -11.43 25.65 31.08
C SER A 871 -12.15 26.98 31.32
N PRO A 872 -13.48 26.95 31.60
CA PRO A 872 -14.26 28.16 31.88
C PRO A 872 -13.73 29.01 33.05
N ASP A 873 -13.11 28.39 34.04
CA ASP A 873 -12.51 29.08 35.20
C ASP A 873 -11.16 29.78 34.88
N GLY A 874 -10.69 29.70 33.64
CA GLY A 874 -9.42 30.31 33.20
C GLY A 874 -8.18 29.69 33.81
N ARG A 875 -8.28 28.49 34.41
CA ARG A 875 -7.16 27.82 35.08
C ARG A 875 -6.35 26.94 34.15
N TRP A 876 -7.02 26.25 33.22
CA TRP A 876 -6.42 25.20 32.42
C TRP A 876 -6.59 25.44 30.93
N MET A 877 -5.55 25.09 30.17
CA MET A 877 -5.66 24.82 28.75
C MET A 877 -5.40 23.33 28.52
N ALA A 878 -6.33 22.63 27.85
CA ALA A 878 -6.21 21.22 27.53
C ALA A 878 -5.84 21.00 26.07
N PHE A 879 -4.89 20.11 25.82
CA PHE A 879 -4.45 19.67 24.49
C PHE A 879 -4.84 18.22 24.28
N VAL A 880 -5.66 17.94 23.27
CA VAL A 880 -6.04 16.57 22.92
C VAL A 880 -5.04 16.04 21.90
N HIS A 881 -4.25 15.04 22.31
CA HIS A 881 -3.23 14.44 21.46
C HIS A 881 -3.81 13.31 20.63
N TRP A 882 -3.49 13.35 19.35
CA TRP A 882 -3.74 12.27 18.41
C TRP A 882 -2.48 11.41 18.32
N GLY A 883 -2.60 10.08 18.31
CA GLY A 883 -1.43 9.21 18.21
C GLY A 883 -1.05 8.45 19.48
N ASP A 884 -1.61 8.75 20.65
CA ASP A 884 -1.40 7.95 21.87
C ASP A 884 -2.48 7.99 22.95
N ASN A 885 -3.67 8.50 22.65
CA ASN A 885 -4.78 8.54 23.62
C ASN A 885 -4.49 9.42 24.84
N THR A 886 -3.69 10.49 24.72
CA THR A 886 -3.39 11.37 25.85
C THR A 886 -4.02 12.75 25.74
N VAL A 887 -4.18 13.40 26.89
CA VAL A 887 -4.56 14.81 27.01
C VAL A 887 -3.56 15.51 27.91
N GLY A 888 -2.91 16.56 27.40
CA GLY A 888 -1.99 17.41 28.15
C GLY A 888 -2.71 18.62 28.75
N PHE A 889 -2.32 19.03 29.95
CA PHE A 889 -2.85 20.22 30.62
C PHE A 889 -1.76 21.26 30.86
N VAL A 890 -2.10 22.53 30.64
CA VAL A 890 -1.26 23.70 30.94
C VAL A 890 -1.97 24.57 31.98
N ASP A 891 -1.26 24.94 33.04
CA ASP A 891 -1.72 25.96 33.97
C ASP A 891 -1.55 27.34 33.31
N ILE A 892 -2.68 28.00 33.11
CA ILE A 892 -2.75 29.29 32.42
C ILE A 892 -3.23 30.42 33.35
N ARG A 893 -3.10 30.26 34.67
CA ARG A 893 -3.51 31.29 35.61
C ARG A 893 -2.63 32.55 35.48
N GLY A 894 -3.29 33.70 35.46
CA GLY A 894 -2.65 35.01 35.41
C GLY A 894 -2.33 35.48 33.98
N ALA A 895 -2.12 36.78 33.80
CA ALA A 895 -2.07 37.38 32.47
C ALA A 895 -0.69 37.40 31.80
N ASP A 896 0.30 36.67 32.35
CA ASP A 896 1.69 36.65 31.87
C ASP A 896 2.01 35.29 31.22
N PRO A 897 2.08 35.21 29.87
CA PRO A 897 2.31 33.97 29.17
C PRO A 897 3.65 33.29 29.50
N SER A 898 4.65 34.06 29.95
CA SER A 898 5.94 33.51 30.37
C SER A 898 5.84 32.65 31.64
N LYS A 899 4.71 32.74 32.37
CA LYS A 899 4.41 31.95 33.58
C LYS A 899 3.49 30.75 33.30
N PHE A 900 3.04 30.54 32.07
CA PHE A 900 2.25 29.35 31.73
C PHE A 900 3.11 28.08 31.82
N ARG A 901 2.61 27.05 32.50
CA ARG A 901 3.39 25.84 32.79
C ARG A 901 2.66 24.58 32.39
N LEU A 902 3.37 23.67 31.71
CA LEU A 902 2.89 22.31 31.50
C LEU A 902 2.68 21.65 32.88
N SER A 903 1.50 21.08 33.11
CA SER A 903 1.09 20.58 34.42
C SER A 903 1.14 19.07 34.52
N HIS A 904 0.34 18.38 33.71
CA HIS A 904 0.23 16.92 33.76
C HIS A 904 -0.37 16.36 32.47
N LEU A 905 -0.20 15.05 32.29
CA LEU A 905 -0.71 14.28 31.17
C LEU A 905 -1.70 13.25 31.70
N VAL A 906 -2.84 13.09 31.04
CA VAL A 906 -3.84 12.06 31.36
C VAL A 906 -4.02 11.13 30.18
N ALA A 907 -3.83 9.84 30.38
CA ALA A 907 -4.14 8.82 29.38
C ALA A 907 -5.64 8.47 29.44
N VAL A 908 -6.30 8.46 28.28
CA VAL A 908 -7.65 7.91 28.10
C VAL A 908 -7.49 6.42 27.86
N GLU A 909 -8.02 5.62 28.80
CA GLU A 909 -7.82 4.17 28.86
C GLU A 909 -6.35 3.77 28.93
N LYS A 910 -5.73 3.49 27.78
CA LYS A 910 -4.35 3.04 27.67
C LYS A 910 -3.59 3.97 26.73
N ARG A 911 -2.48 4.53 27.23
CA ARG A 911 -1.53 5.27 26.40
C ARG A 911 -0.81 4.32 25.46
N LEU A 912 -0.66 4.71 24.20
CA LEU A 912 0.16 3.97 23.25
C LEU A 912 1.63 4.35 23.42
N ASN A 913 2.50 3.34 23.57
CA ASN A 913 3.94 3.53 23.55
C ASN A 913 4.50 3.25 22.16
N LEU A 914 5.50 4.05 21.78
CA LEU A 914 6.15 3.93 20.48
C LEU A 914 6.88 2.58 20.35
N SER A 915 7.53 2.13 21.44
CA SER A 915 8.18 0.81 21.52
C SER A 915 7.20 -0.35 21.32
N ASP A 916 5.99 -0.22 21.84
CA ASP A 916 4.97 -1.27 21.78
C ASP A 916 4.46 -1.41 20.33
N LEU A 917 4.33 -0.30 19.61
CA LEU A 917 3.93 -0.30 18.20
C LEU A 917 5.09 -0.66 17.25
N GLU A 918 6.34 -0.34 17.57
CA GLU A 918 7.52 -0.66 16.73
C GLU A 918 7.86 -2.15 16.79
N THR A 919 7.63 -2.78 17.94
CA THR A 919 7.76 -4.23 18.10
C THR A 919 6.66 -5.00 17.36
N GLU A 920 5.46 -4.44 17.25
CA GLU A 920 4.37 -4.98 16.43
C GLU A 920 4.60 -4.77 14.91
N THR A 921 5.36 -3.74 14.51
CA THR A 921 5.63 -3.39 13.10
C THR A 921 7.03 -3.78 12.61
N ASN A 922 7.79 -4.58 13.38
CA ASN A 922 9.13 -5.06 13.03
C ASN A 922 10.15 -3.94 12.70
N GLY A 923 10.02 -2.78 13.34
CA GLY A 923 10.94 -1.65 13.16
C GLY A 923 10.68 -0.77 11.92
N GLU A 924 9.53 -0.91 11.27
CA GLU A 924 9.05 0.07 10.28
C GLU A 924 8.59 1.37 10.98
N LYS A 925 8.73 2.51 10.29
CA LYS A 925 8.28 3.81 10.84
C LYS A 925 6.76 3.84 10.95
N ILE A 926 6.26 4.08 12.16
CA ILE A 926 4.83 4.21 12.43
C ILE A 926 4.35 5.61 12.09
N ASP A 927 3.39 5.71 11.17
CA ASP A 927 2.63 6.93 10.97
C ASP A 927 1.58 7.08 12.08
N ARG A 928 1.83 7.99 13.02
CA ARG A 928 0.93 8.23 14.16
C ARG A 928 -0.37 8.92 13.79
N ASP A 929 -0.48 9.40 12.56
CA ASP A 929 -1.72 9.96 12.05
C ASP A 929 -2.72 8.88 11.63
N SER A 930 -2.23 7.79 11.04
CA SER A 930 -3.03 6.61 10.70
C SER A 930 -3.19 5.67 11.89
N GLU A 931 -2.12 5.45 12.66
CA GLU A 931 -2.08 4.54 13.82
C GLU A 931 -2.36 5.27 15.14
N CYS A 932 -3.50 5.97 15.21
CA CYS A 932 -3.79 6.92 16.28
C CYS A 932 -4.45 6.39 17.55
N GLY A 933 -4.55 5.07 17.71
CA GLY A 933 -5.27 4.44 18.82
C GLY A 933 -6.78 4.72 18.79
N LEU A 934 -7.26 5.45 19.79
CA LEU A 934 -8.64 5.93 19.90
C LEU A 934 -8.91 7.20 19.08
N CYS A 935 -7.86 7.82 18.54
CA CYS A 935 -7.94 8.99 17.67
C CYS A 935 -8.79 10.11 18.30
N LEU A 936 -8.42 10.48 19.53
CA LEU A 936 -9.11 11.49 20.33
C LEU A 936 -9.26 12.80 19.56
N ARG A 937 -10.43 13.44 19.69
CA ARG A 937 -10.77 14.62 18.89
C ARG A 937 -11.41 15.73 19.74
N GLY A 938 -12.56 16.25 19.33
CA GLY A 938 -13.19 17.41 19.95
C GLY A 938 -13.37 17.18 21.43
N ALA A 939 -13.15 18.24 22.21
CA ALA A 939 -13.29 18.19 23.65
C ALA A 939 -13.95 19.46 24.18
N ALA A 940 -14.65 19.33 25.30
CA ALA A 940 -15.28 20.45 25.98
C ALA A 940 -15.19 20.25 27.49
N PHE A 941 -14.78 21.29 28.20
CA PHE A 941 -14.91 21.33 29.66
C PHE A 941 -16.38 21.49 30.04
N THR A 942 -16.78 20.88 31.16
CA THR A 942 -18.04 21.21 31.81
C THR A 942 -18.02 22.65 32.30
N LYS A 943 -19.20 23.28 32.43
CA LYS A 943 -19.33 24.69 32.83
C LYS A 943 -18.67 25.01 34.18
N ASP A 944 -18.64 24.04 35.09
CA ASP A 944 -18.00 24.12 36.41
C ASP A 944 -16.48 23.80 36.39
N SER A 945 -15.90 23.54 35.21
CA SER A 945 -14.51 23.15 34.98
C SER A 945 -14.07 21.85 35.70
N ARG A 946 -15.01 21.06 36.24
CA ARG A 946 -14.69 19.84 36.99
C ARG A 946 -14.35 18.65 36.10
N HIS A 947 -14.94 18.59 34.91
CA HIS A 947 -14.76 17.48 33.98
C HIS A 947 -14.38 17.97 32.59
N LEU A 948 -13.57 17.17 31.90
CA LEU A 948 -13.28 17.34 30.47
C LEU A 948 -13.90 16.17 29.71
N LEU A 949 -14.75 16.48 28.73
CA LEU A 949 -15.43 15.51 27.87
C LEU A 949 -14.70 15.44 26.53
N ILE A 950 -14.40 14.25 26.02
CA ILE A 950 -13.56 14.06 24.82
C ILE A 950 -14.20 13.04 23.88
N GLY A 951 -14.37 13.41 22.62
CA GLY A 951 -14.82 12.49 21.58
C GLY A 951 -13.75 11.46 21.21
N ARG A 952 -14.12 10.17 21.22
CA ARG A 952 -13.28 9.06 20.74
C ARG A 952 -13.69 8.68 19.33
N LEU A 953 -12.93 9.15 18.34
CA LEU A 953 -13.29 8.91 16.95
C LEU A 953 -13.16 7.41 16.58
N LYS A 954 -12.12 6.73 17.05
CA LYS A 954 -11.92 5.27 16.92
C LYS A 954 -12.28 4.61 18.25
N GLY A 955 -13.00 3.48 18.19
CA GLY A 955 -13.63 2.86 19.37
C GLY A 955 -14.96 3.48 19.80
N GLY A 956 -15.25 4.73 19.40
CA GLY A 956 -16.52 5.40 19.70
C GLY A 956 -16.65 5.85 21.17
N GLY A 957 -17.70 6.62 21.45
CA GLY A 957 -18.01 7.10 22.80
C GLY A 957 -17.39 8.46 23.17
N VAL A 958 -17.82 8.97 24.31
CA VAL A 958 -17.29 10.19 24.93
C VAL A 958 -16.54 9.80 26.22
N ALA A 959 -15.24 10.05 26.23
CA ALA A 959 -14.40 9.85 27.41
C ALA A 959 -14.55 11.02 28.39
N VAL A 960 -14.47 10.72 29.68
CA VAL A 960 -14.60 11.71 30.77
C VAL A 960 -13.33 11.70 31.61
N ILE A 961 -12.76 12.88 31.85
CA ILE A 961 -11.63 13.11 32.76
C ILE A 961 -12.10 13.96 33.94
N ASP A 962 -11.76 13.53 35.16
CA ASP A 962 -11.86 14.35 36.37
C ASP A 962 -10.64 15.27 36.42
N VAL A 963 -10.87 16.58 36.28
CA VAL A 963 -9.80 17.58 36.16
C VAL A 963 -9.07 17.76 37.49
N ALA A 964 -9.80 17.74 38.60
CA ALA A 964 -9.23 17.90 39.93
C ALA A 964 -8.40 16.69 40.35
N LYS A 965 -8.90 15.48 40.08
CA LYS A 965 -8.19 14.22 40.37
C LYS A 965 -7.16 13.85 39.30
N ARG A 966 -7.09 14.60 38.19
CA ARG A 966 -6.12 14.41 37.09
C ARG A 966 -6.17 13.00 36.50
N ARG A 967 -7.37 12.43 36.37
CA ARG A 967 -7.51 11.05 35.91
C ARG A 967 -8.73 10.83 35.03
N TYR A 968 -8.58 9.89 34.10
CA TYR A 968 -9.68 9.31 33.36
C TYR A 968 -10.67 8.62 34.33
N ILE A 969 -11.96 8.86 34.12
CA ILE A 969 -13.06 8.25 34.87
C ILE A 969 -13.58 7.02 34.13
N GLY A 970 -13.85 7.18 32.84
CA GLY A 970 -14.45 6.16 31.99
C GLY A 970 -15.01 6.76 30.70
N THR A 971 -15.58 5.92 29.85
CA THR A 971 -16.23 6.32 28.60
C THR A 971 -17.70 5.96 28.66
N VAL A 972 -18.52 6.83 28.08
CA VAL A 972 -19.93 6.54 27.81
C VAL A 972 -20.18 6.39 26.31
N TRP A 973 -21.02 5.41 25.97
CA TRP A 973 -21.47 5.10 24.62
C TRP A 973 -22.97 5.42 24.48
N GLY A 974 -23.56 5.06 23.34
CA GLY A 974 -25.00 5.26 23.04
C GLY A 974 -25.27 6.38 22.03
N MET A 975 -24.35 7.33 21.85
CA MET A 975 -24.37 8.24 20.69
C MET A 975 -23.87 7.56 19.42
N ARG A 976 -24.04 8.23 18.28
CA ARG A 976 -23.57 7.73 16.99
C ARG A 976 -22.06 7.47 17.00
N PRO A 977 -21.59 6.38 16.37
CA PRO A 977 -20.18 6.04 16.31
C PRO A 977 -19.33 7.17 15.74
N THR A 978 -18.04 7.21 16.05
CA THR A 978 -17.10 8.23 15.58
C THR A 978 -17.44 9.68 15.98
N PRO A 979 -17.73 9.96 17.26
CA PRO A 979 -17.88 11.33 17.75
C PRO A 979 -16.60 12.12 17.46
N ARG A 980 -16.74 13.24 16.75
CA ARG A 980 -15.63 14.02 16.19
C ARG A 980 -15.49 15.38 16.84
N HIS A 981 -16.53 16.21 16.84
CA HIS A 981 -16.50 17.54 17.45
C HIS A 981 -17.54 17.62 18.55
N LEU A 982 -17.19 18.30 19.65
CA LEU A 982 -18.01 18.44 20.85
C LEU A 982 -18.21 19.94 21.09
N VAL A 983 -19.44 20.37 21.35
CA VAL A 983 -19.73 21.74 21.80
C VAL A 983 -20.74 21.70 22.94
N LEU A 984 -20.44 22.43 24.02
CA LEU A 984 -21.30 22.54 25.19
C LEU A 984 -22.28 23.70 24.99
N HIS A 985 -23.55 23.48 25.33
CA HIS A 985 -24.53 24.55 25.38
C HIS A 985 -24.21 25.55 26.53
N PRO A 986 -24.53 26.86 26.44
CA PRO A 986 -24.16 27.86 27.45
C PRO A 986 -24.81 27.63 28.82
N ASP A 987 -25.94 26.92 28.87
CA ASP A 987 -26.56 26.50 30.13
C ASP A 987 -25.77 25.39 30.85
N GLY A 988 -24.85 24.71 30.16
CA GLY A 988 -24.04 23.60 30.66
C GLY A 988 -24.78 22.25 30.77
N LYS A 989 -26.05 22.17 30.38
CA LYS A 989 -26.87 20.96 30.51
C LYS A 989 -26.72 20.01 29.32
N TRP A 990 -26.51 20.56 28.13
CA TRP A 990 -26.50 19.80 26.88
C TRP A 990 -25.13 19.82 26.20
N LEU A 991 -24.71 18.65 25.73
CA LEU A 991 -23.56 18.46 24.86
C LEU A 991 -24.06 18.07 23.47
N TYR A 992 -23.56 18.74 22.44
CA TYR A 992 -23.75 18.32 21.06
C TYR A 992 -22.50 17.63 20.54
N THR A 993 -22.68 16.51 19.84
CA THR A 993 -21.57 15.79 19.21
C THR A 993 -21.84 15.56 17.74
N SER A 994 -20.84 15.77 16.89
CA SER A 994 -20.91 15.40 15.48
C SER A 994 -20.32 14.01 15.26
N SER A 995 -20.92 13.24 14.36
CA SER A 995 -20.42 11.93 13.95
C SER A 995 -19.90 11.98 12.52
N ASN A 996 -18.60 11.72 12.35
CA ASN A 996 -17.94 11.84 11.06
C ASN A 996 -18.43 10.80 10.05
N VAL A 997 -18.59 9.54 10.47
CA VAL A 997 -18.98 8.45 9.57
C VAL A 997 -20.49 8.44 9.34
N SER A 998 -21.29 8.58 10.39
CA SER A 998 -22.75 8.49 10.24
C SER A 998 -23.37 9.78 9.69
N GLY A 999 -22.71 10.93 9.86
CA GLY A 999 -23.25 12.23 9.44
C GLY A 999 -24.31 12.84 10.37
N TYR A 1000 -24.50 12.24 11.55
CA TYR A 1000 -25.46 12.71 12.55
C TYR A 1000 -24.85 13.71 13.52
N ILE A 1001 -25.71 14.57 14.06
CA ILE A 1001 -25.46 15.33 15.29
C ILE A 1001 -26.31 14.71 16.39
N SER A 1002 -25.72 14.43 17.54
CA SER A 1002 -26.41 13.88 18.72
C SER A 1002 -26.43 14.92 19.85
N LYS A 1003 -27.57 15.07 20.52
CA LYS A 1003 -27.77 15.91 21.72
C LYS A 1003 -27.81 15.02 22.96
N LEU A 1004 -26.92 15.27 23.91
CA LEU A 1004 -26.69 14.43 25.09
C LEU A 1004 -26.78 15.25 26.37
N ASN A 1005 -27.34 14.65 27.43
CA ASN A 1005 -27.38 15.27 28.76
C ASN A 1005 -26.01 15.11 29.44
N VAL A 1006 -25.43 16.23 29.89
CA VAL A 1006 -24.09 16.25 30.49
C VAL A 1006 -24.04 15.54 31.85
N GLN A 1007 -25.09 15.65 32.66
CA GLN A 1007 -25.15 14.97 33.95
C GLN A 1007 -25.24 13.46 33.79
N GLU A 1008 -25.99 12.98 32.79
CA GLU A 1008 -26.05 11.55 32.46
C GLU A 1008 -24.70 11.03 31.96
N ILE A 1009 -23.98 11.79 31.13
CA ILE A 1009 -22.62 11.45 30.69
C ILE A 1009 -21.69 11.27 31.89
N ILE A 1010 -21.67 12.23 32.82
CA ILE A 1010 -20.78 12.19 33.98
C ILE A 1010 -21.18 11.07 34.93
N GLY A 1011 -22.47 10.93 35.24
CA GLY A 1011 -22.99 9.93 36.16
C GLY A 1011 -22.77 8.48 35.68
N ASN A 1012 -22.79 8.24 34.37
CA ASN A 1012 -22.60 6.90 33.80
C ASN A 1012 -21.14 6.59 33.41
N ALA A 1013 -20.23 7.56 33.49
CA ALA A 1013 -18.84 7.36 33.09
C ALA A 1013 -18.15 6.24 33.87
N SER A 1014 -18.46 6.08 35.16
CA SER A 1014 -17.89 5.02 36.02
C SER A 1014 -18.80 3.79 36.20
N GLY A 1015 -19.92 3.70 35.47
CA GLY A 1015 -21.03 2.78 35.76
C GLY A 1015 -21.57 2.03 34.53
N SER A 1016 -22.84 2.27 34.15
CA SER A 1016 -23.55 1.54 33.08
C SER A 1016 -22.91 1.67 31.69
N HIS A 1017 -22.06 2.69 31.51
CA HIS A 1017 -21.34 2.99 30.27
C HIS A 1017 -22.22 3.35 29.06
N GLU A 1018 -23.55 3.51 29.18
CA GLU A 1018 -24.41 3.94 28.08
C GLU A 1018 -25.27 5.17 28.43
N VAL A 1019 -25.41 6.08 27.48
CA VAL A 1019 -26.28 7.27 27.54
C VAL A 1019 -27.08 7.35 26.25
N LYS A 1020 -28.41 7.35 26.38
CA LYS A 1020 -29.30 7.53 25.23
C LYS A 1020 -29.32 9.01 24.81
N PRO A 1021 -29.06 9.34 23.54
CA PRO A 1021 -29.23 10.71 23.06
C PRO A 1021 -30.68 11.20 23.25
N ALA A 1022 -30.83 12.43 23.73
CA ALA A 1022 -32.14 13.08 23.87
C ALA A 1022 -32.75 13.40 22.49
N ALA A 1023 -31.90 13.71 21.51
CA ALA A 1023 -32.28 13.85 20.12
C ALA A 1023 -31.08 13.55 19.21
N GLU A 1024 -31.36 13.11 17.98
CA GLU A 1024 -30.35 12.96 16.93
C GLU A 1024 -30.91 13.43 15.60
N VAL A 1025 -30.07 14.05 14.77
CA VAL A 1025 -30.46 14.50 13.43
C VAL A 1025 -29.37 14.22 12.42
N PHE A 1026 -29.77 13.71 11.26
CA PHE A 1026 -28.86 13.57 10.13
C PHE A 1026 -28.59 14.94 9.50
N ALA A 1027 -27.38 15.47 9.70
CA ALA A 1027 -26.95 16.72 9.06
C ALA A 1027 -26.48 16.47 7.62
N GLY A 1028 -25.80 15.35 7.39
CA GLY A 1028 -25.30 14.94 6.07
C GLY A 1028 -23.97 14.20 6.17
N SER A 1029 -23.52 13.57 5.10
CA SER A 1029 -22.34 12.72 5.14
C SER A 1029 -21.07 13.52 5.45
N GLY A 1030 -20.27 13.02 6.39
CA GLY A 1030 -19.05 13.69 6.81
C GLY A 1030 -19.29 14.94 7.67
N ALA A 1031 -20.27 14.93 8.57
CA ALA A 1031 -20.44 15.99 9.57
C ALA A 1031 -19.14 16.15 10.40
N ARG A 1032 -18.54 17.35 10.36
CA ARG A 1032 -17.25 17.63 10.99
C ARG A 1032 -17.37 18.59 12.16
N THR A 1033 -16.92 19.83 12.01
CA THR A 1033 -16.99 20.81 13.07
C THR A 1033 -18.44 21.23 13.26
N ILE A 1034 -18.81 21.38 14.53
CA ILE A 1034 -20.05 22.01 14.95
C ILE A 1034 -19.70 23.18 15.85
N ASP A 1035 -20.47 24.24 15.77
CA ASP A 1035 -20.37 25.37 16.68
C ASP A 1035 -21.77 25.86 17.03
N LEU A 1036 -21.86 26.54 18.17
CA LEU A 1036 -23.13 26.91 18.76
C LEU A 1036 -23.23 28.44 18.81
N SER A 1037 -24.40 28.97 18.44
CA SER A 1037 -24.60 30.41 18.50
C SER A 1037 -24.49 30.91 19.94
N PRO A 1038 -23.81 32.04 20.21
CA PRO A 1038 -23.68 32.59 21.57
C PRO A 1038 -24.96 32.65 22.40
N ASN A 1039 -26.11 32.91 21.76
CA ASN A 1039 -27.42 32.92 22.42
C ASN A 1039 -28.03 31.53 22.72
N GLY A 1040 -27.34 30.45 22.36
CA GLY A 1040 -27.77 29.07 22.59
C GLY A 1040 -28.83 28.52 21.62
N ARG A 1041 -29.37 29.33 20.70
CA ARG A 1041 -30.54 28.95 19.89
C ARG A 1041 -30.21 28.01 18.72
N TRP A 1042 -29.02 28.11 18.15
CA TRP A 1042 -28.67 27.43 16.89
C TRP A 1042 -27.39 26.60 17.01
N VAL A 1043 -27.41 25.40 16.43
CA VAL A 1043 -26.21 24.59 16.21
C VAL A 1043 -25.90 24.59 14.72
N PHE A 1044 -24.69 25.02 14.36
CA PHE A 1044 -24.21 25.00 12.99
C PHE A 1044 -23.28 23.80 12.76
N ALA A 1045 -23.37 23.18 11.60
CA ALA A 1045 -22.56 22.03 11.23
C ALA A 1045 -21.93 22.18 9.85
N ALA A 1046 -20.60 22.07 9.78
CA ALA A 1046 -19.86 21.95 8.53
C ALA A 1046 -19.89 20.49 8.08
N VAL A 1047 -20.52 20.22 6.94
CA VAL A 1047 -20.71 18.86 6.41
C VAL A 1047 -19.77 18.63 5.23
N ASN A 1048 -18.70 17.88 5.49
CA ASN A 1048 -17.53 17.81 4.62
C ASN A 1048 -17.78 17.12 3.29
N THR A 1049 -18.43 15.95 3.30
CA THR A 1049 -18.64 15.16 2.08
C THR A 1049 -19.74 15.80 1.24
N ASP A 1050 -20.84 16.23 1.85
CA ASP A 1050 -21.96 16.87 1.13
C ASP A 1050 -21.68 18.33 0.71
N SER A 1051 -20.57 18.92 1.18
CA SER A 1051 -20.18 20.31 0.87
C SER A 1051 -21.32 21.30 1.14
N LYS A 1052 -21.76 21.34 2.40
CA LYS A 1052 -22.84 22.22 2.88
C LYS A 1052 -22.63 22.66 4.33
N LEU A 1053 -23.28 23.75 4.69
CA LEU A 1053 -23.46 24.23 6.05
C LEU A 1053 -24.92 24.02 6.46
N VAL A 1054 -25.13 23.43 7.63
CA VAL A 1054 -26.47 23.12 8.16
C VAL A 1054 -26.68 23.90 9.45
N ALA A 1055 -27.83 24.55 9.59
CA ALA A 1055 -28.29 25.17 10.83
C ALA A 1055 -29.40 24.31 11.46
N LEU A 1056 -29.27 24.04 12.75
CA LEU A 1056 -30.20 23.24 13.55
C LEU A 1056 -30.73 24.08 14.71
N ASN A 1057 -31.99 23.90 15.09
CA ASN A 1057 -32.53 24.43 16.33
C ASN A 1057 -31.93 23.64 17.50
N ALA A 1058 -31.28 24.31 18.45
CA ALA A 1058 -30.58 23.62 19.55
C ALA A 1058 -31.55 22.95 20.54
N GLU A 1059 -32.73 23.51 20.75
CA GLU A 1059 -33.70 22.99 21.71
C GLU A 1059 -34.23 21.61 21.32
N ASN A 1060 -34.70 21.45 20.10
CA ASN A 1060 -35.30 20.20 19.61
C ASN A 1060 -34.44 19.42 18.61
N LEU A 1061 -33.26 19.95 18.26
CA LEU A 1061 -32.32 19.38 17.28
C LEU A 1061 -32.94 19.13 15.89
N THR A 1062 -33.87 19.99 15.46
CA THR A 1062 -34.45 19.91 14.11
C THR A 1062 -33.67 20.77 13.11
N LYS A 1063 -33.66 20.35 11.84
CA LYS A 1063 -33.00 21.10 10.77
C LYS A 1063 -33.80 22.34 10.38
N VAL A 1064 -33.15 23.51 10.44
CA VAL A 1064 -33.76 24.83 10.18
C VAL A 1064 -33.47 25.27 8.76
N ALA A 1065 -32.22 25.19 8.35
CA ALA A 1065 -31.77 25.59 7.01
C ALA A 1065 -30.52 24.80 6.61
N GLU A 1066 -30.34 24.59 5.30
CA GLU A 1066 -29.13 24.02 4.73
C GLU A 1066 -28.71 24.82 3.50
N VAL A 1067 -27.46 25.30 3.49
CA VAL A 1067 -26.90 26.10 2.39
C VAL A 1067 -25.68 25.39 1.83
N PRO A 1068 -25.49 25.37 0.49
CA PRO A 1068 -24.27 24.89 -0.13
C PRO A 1068 -23.01 25.57 0.43
N ALA A 1069 -21.92 24.82 0.56
CA ALA A 1069 -20.57 25.34 0.86
C ALA A 1069 -19.55 24.86 -0.18
N ASP A 1070 -18.42 25.57 -0.29
CA ASP A 1070 -17.30 25.13 -1.13
C ASP A 1070 -16.76 23.77 -0.66
N SER A 1071 -16.28 22.95 -1.61
CA SER A 1071 -15.84 21.57 -1.35
C SER A 1071 -14.97 21.42 -0.10
N PHE A 1072 -15.25 20.36 0.68
CA PHE A 1072 -14.53 20.00 1.90
C PHE A 1072 -14.59 21.01 3.05
N PRO A 1073 -15.77 21.55 3.43
CA PRO A 1073 -15.89 22.35 4.64
C PRO A 1073 -15.44 21.52 5.85
N VAL A 1074 -14.51 22.03 6.64
CA VAL A 1074 -13.82 21.28 7.70
C VAL A 1074 -13.90 21.94 9.06
N GLY A 1075 -13.80 23.27 9.13
CA GLY A 1075 -13.90 24.06 10.34
C GLY A 1075 -14.96 25.14 10.19
N LEU A 1076 -15.50 25.61 11.31
CA LEU A 1076 -16.42 26.74 11.33
C LEU A 1076 -16.35 27.49 12.66
N ALA A 1077 -16.77 28.75 12.66
CA ALA A 1077 -16.97 29.56 13.86
C ALA A 1077 -18.17 30.49 13.69
N VAL A 1078 -18.94 30.70 14.76
CA VAL A 1078 -20.04 31.68 14.82
C VAL A 1078 -19.54 32.98 15.43
N SER A 1079 -19.93 34.13 14.87
CA SER A 1079 -19.55 35.43 15.41
C SER A 1079 -20.25 35.73 16.74
N PRO A 1080 -19.62 36.52 17.65
CA PRO A 1080 -20.19 36.83 18.96
C PRO A 1080 -21.57 37.52 18.91
N ASP A 1081 -21.83 38.29 17.87
CA ASP A 1081 -23.12 38.97 17.62
C ASP A 1081 -24.20 38.06 17.00
N ASN A 1082 -23.89 36.79 16.72
CA ASN A 1082 -24.72 35.81 16.01
C ASN A 1082 -25.04 36.18 14.54
N ALA A 1083 -24.41 37.22 13.98
CA ALA A 1083 -24.73 37.72 12.64
C ALA A 1083 -23.99 36.98 11.52
N GLN A 1084 -22.93 36.24 11.82
CA GLN A 1084 -22.09 35.57 10.82
C GLN A 1084 -21.65 34.17 11.24
N VAL A 1085 -21.46 33.30 10.24
CA VAL A 1085 -20.78 32.01 10.38
C VAL A 1085 -19.67 31.94 9.34
N TRP A 1086 -18.43 31.76 9.79
CA TRP A 1086 -17.28 31.57 8.92
C TRP A 1086 -16.99 30.08 8.79
N VAL A 1087 -16.87 29.58 7.56
CA VAL A 1087 -16.62 28.17 7.27
C VAL A 1087 -15.33 28.02 6.47
N THR A 1088 -14.39 27.25 6.97
CA THR A 1088 -13.15 26.92 6.26
C THR A 1088 -13.34 25.66 5.43
N SER A 1089 -12.92 25.72 4.17
CA SER A 1089 -12.96 24.60 3.22
C SER A 1089 -11.53 24.20 2.86
N GLN A 1090 -11.15 22.99 3.29
CA GLN A 1090 -9.78 22.51 3.15
C GLN A 1090 -9.44 22.23 1.68
N GLY A 1091 -8.29 22.72 1.23
CA GLY A 1091 -7.76 22.43 -0.10
C GLY A 1091 -7.41 20.96 -0.28
N ARG A 1092 -7.84 20.39 -1.41
CA ARG A 1092 -7.36 19.11 -1.92
C ARG A 1092 -7.01 19.28 -3.39
N GLU A 1093 -5.81 18.86 -3.74
CA GLU A 1093 -5.30 18.92 -5.12
C GLU A 1093 -6.31 18.32 -6.09
N LEU A 1094 -6.65 19.04 -7.16
CA LEU A 1094 -7.64 18.66 -8.19
C LEU A 1094 -9.10 18.44 -7.71
N HIS A 1095 -9.42 18.72 -6.44
CA HIS A 1095 -10.72 18.34 -5.86
C HIS A 1095 -11.48 19.48 -5.16
N GLY A 1096 -10.92 20.68 -5.07
CA GLY A 1096 -11.60 21.88 -4.55
C GLY A 1096 -11.13 22.34 -3.16
N GLY A 1097 -11.94 23.17 -2.49
CA GLY A 1097 -11.58 23.83 -1.22
C GLY A 1097 -10.67 25.04 -1.41
N ASN A 1098 -9.76 25.29 -0.46
CA ASN A 1098 -8.94 26.52 -0.42
C ASN A 1098 -9.79 27.80 -0.34
N SER A 1099 -10.75 27.82 0.58
CA SER A 1099 -11.61 28.99 0.80
C SER A 1099 -12.08 29.13 2.22
N VAL A 1100 -12.43 30.35 2.59
CA VAL A 1100 -13.18 30.72 3.80
C VAL A 1100 -14.47 31.39 3.34
N SER A 1101 -15.61 30.75 3.60
CA SER A 1101 -16.93 31.26 3.24
C SER A 1101 -17.58 31.97 4.42
N VAL A 1102 -18.13 33.16 4.19
CA VAL A 1102 -18.76 34.01 5.21
C VAL A 1102 -20.27 34.04 4.98
N TYR A 1103 -21.01 33.33 5.83
CA TYR A 1103 -22.46 33.31 5.80
C TYR A 1103 -23.03 34.36 6.75
N ARG A 1104 -23.91 35.22 6.26
CA ARG A 1104 -24.70 36.13 7.08
C ARG A 1104 -25.95 35.43 7.60
N ILE A 1105 -26.26 35.62 8.87
CA ILE A 1105 -27.45 35.11 9.53
C ILE A 1105 -28.42 36.27 9.77
N GLU A 1106 -29.69 36.05 9.44
CA GLU A 1106 -30.79 36.97 9.70
C GLU A 1106 -31.87 36.18 10.46
N THR A 1107 -32.29 36.69 11.61
CA THR A 1107 -33.37 36.11 12.42
C THR A 1107 -34.38 37.18 12.76
N GLU A 1108 -35.66 36.82 12.88
CA GLU A 1108 -36.72 37.74 13.36
C GLU A 1108 -36.50 38.22 14.79
#